data_AF-A0A0F5IU09-F1
#
_entry.id   AF-A0A0F5IU09-F1
#
_cell.length_a   1.000
_cell.length_b   1.000
_cell.length_c   1.000
_cell.angle_alpha   90.00
_cell.angle_beta   90.00
_cell.angle_gamma   90.00
#
_symmetry.space_group_name_H-M   'P 1'
#
loop_
_entity.id
_entity.type
_entity.pdbx_description
1 polymer ?
#
loop_
_entity_poly.entity_id
_entity_poly.type
_entity_poly.pdbx_seq_one_letter_code
_entity_poly.pdbx_strand_id
1 'polypeptide(L)'
;MNINKKAILLLALSCCLDLCAQNIRNPVLPGVADAGAVKYNGKYYIGGVFTNGDFYISKDLVNWGTPVHVVSMDNDWTKGSGAGDNQIHANDMFYLNGDFHLYWSVNYWGKDKHAVHIVHAQGKDILGPYTEPDKTTWMDNRIDPMVFKDDDGQLYMYMVRFTDGNTIWGRKMKSPAEFSGEPVCQFASLPDTWETMDNRVAEGPWVMKYRDRYYMMYNANHTSTEWGNYQLGVAEANSPLTFQNGGKYSYPVVLSNQTSLEENYVDLLRYGKAYEPYFAYMEEQPEGNWMQPDYNASGWKKGESGFASKDVEGSTTRHLGTEWQTSSLWLRKTFQINNTIKNAALRVAHDGDTKIYLNGERIYNKQGADYCILNLSEKQIAVLRNDAPNVLAIETNKGSRTNFFDVSLFDMKDDKADDILLTPGQPNILRGPNGFEWWLIYMANKNHEPRGQYINRVQFFDKTLYVDGITGPNTKGYHPEPAKPTYGDTFDDASLLKSWTFPANDQWGVTDGELVWQNQESSYGLLDKVQSGTSYLFEAGVNATNEAGVIAYWKDAENYINVGLDSTRSGWYLQTCIQGKERKEFFNLPEDFIFGVYHTFTIEKNMDNMKVLLDGIPAPGKSWFEGILPGSEAGVPGLFVKEGKAAFDGIVYTLGFDDYDCTMPGWECISGKYESTAKGLKVSDNNKTEILKGDMLNNYEYSFQVSNLSEKGLAGGYPVYIDKDNYVKAVINGSTRTLDVTMVKNGKTLQKYSFPLECLKTIYPDVKYTDFIEKGYRFQSPVWLDALYLNRHDVGDKNDFAENMFDRFVIEYAKDGKWYPLGENSQSEIAPHPAYNKLSFSPVKTDALRFINKDPQDLSRHIDKIRINELLKTSYNIRAVKKDNNLYLFIDGKEICQLEAAYPLSKVGLYSEGCQPAYNGVLRYHIGK
;
A
#
# COMPACT_ATOMS: atom_id res chain seq x y z
N MET A 1 -52.71 -14.95 -44.83
CA MET A 1 -51.56 -14.32 -45.51
C MET A 1 -50.92 -13.37 -44.49
N ASN A 2 -49.98 -13.89 -43.69
CA ASN A 2 -48.50 -13.79 -43.83
C ASN A 2 -48.01 -12.36 -43.53
N ILE A 3 -47.62 -12.04 -42.29
CA ILE A 3 -46.34 -12.32 -41.58
C ILE A 3 -45.12 -11.60 -42.19
N ASN A 4 -44.60 -10.57 -41.51
CA ASN A 4 -43.22 -10.53 -40.92
C ASN A 4 -42.98 -9.15 -40.27
N LYS A 5 -42.93 -9.07 -38.94
CA LYS A 5 -41.70 -9.09 -38.11
C LYS A 5 -40.66 -8.04 -38.52
N LYS A 6 -40.78 -6.83 -37.96
CA LYS A 6 -39.64 -5.94 -37.70
C LYS A 6 -39.16 -6.21 -36.28
N ALA A 7 -38.04 -6.92 -36.18
CA ALA A 7 -37.34 -7.13 -34.92
C ALA A 7 -36.75 -5.79 -34.45
N ILE A 8 -37.23 -5.30 -33.31
CA ILE A 8 -36.52 -4.34 -32.47
C ILE A 8 -35.47 -5.17 -31.74
N LEU A 9 -34.25 -5.16 -32.24
CA LEU A 9 -33.09 -5.67 -31.50
C LEU A 9 -32.76 -4.61 -30.45
N LEU A 10 -33.29 -4.79 -29.23
CA LEU A 10 -32.75 -4.13 -28.05
C LEU A 10 -31.32 -4.67 -27.86
N LEU A 11 -30.33 -3.92 -28.34
CA LEU A 11 -28.97 -4.08 -27.87
C LEU A 11 -28.98 -3.80 -26.37
N ALA A 12 -28.84 -4.86 -25.57
CA ALA A 12 -28.19 -4.77 -24.27
C ALA A 12 -26.71 -4.44 -24.53
N LEU A 13 -26.44 -3.18 -24.89
CA LEU A 13 -25.12 -2.60 -24.70
C LEU A 13 -24.94 -2.49 -23.20
N SER A 14 -24.30 -3.51 -22.62
CA SER A 14 -23.53 -3.34 -21.40
C SER A 14 -22.63 -2.14 -21.65
N CYS A 15 -22.95 -1.00 -21.05
CA CYS A 15 -22.03 0.11 -20.94
C CYS A 15 -20.83 -0.41 -20.14
N CYS A 16 -19.82 -0.92 -20.85
CA CYS A 16 -18.45 -0.76 -20.40
C CYS A 16 -18.20 0.74 -20.41
N LEU A 17 -18.59 1.39 -19.31
CA LEU A 17 -18.03 2.68 -18.94
C LEU A 17 -16.53 2.41 -18.83
N ASP A 18 -15.73 2.99 -19.73
CA ASP A 18 -14.31 3.16 -19.47
C ASP A 18 -14.22 3.81 -18.09
N LEU A 19 -13.78 3.02 -17.11
CA LEU A 19 -13.38 3.52 -15.80
C LEU A 19 -12.31 4.58 -16.09
N CYS A 20 -12.68 5.87 -16.02
CA CYS A 20 -11.69 6.92 -15.91
C CYS A 20 -10.93 6.65 -14.61
N ALA A 21 -9.80 5.94 -14.72
CA ALA A 21 -8.97 5.59 -13.59
C ALA A 21 -8.55 6.90 -12.92
N GLN A 22 -9.01 7.11 -11.68
CA GLN A 22 -8.48 8.18 -10.86
C GLN A 22 -7.15 7.66 -10.32
N ASN A 23 -6.08 7.82 -11.10
CA ASN A 23 -4.76 7.35 -10.75
C ASN A 23 -3.89 8.51 -10.28
N ILE A 24 -3.29 8.33 -9.11
CA ILE A 24 -2.18 9.15 -8.66
C ILE A 24 -1.04 9.08 -9.68
N ARG A 25 -0.44 10.24 -9.95
CA ARG A 25 0.66 10.36 -10.90
C ARG A 25 1.99 10.04 -10.24
N ASN A 26 2.24 8.76 -10.09
CA ASN A 26 3.52 8.24 -9.63
C ASN A 26 4.58 8.24 -10.77
N PRO A 27 5.88 8.48 -10.48
CA PRO A 27 6.41 8.95 -9.19
C PRO A 27 5.97 10.38 -8.88
N VAL A 28 5.70 10.68 -7.61
CA VAL A 28 5.38 12.03 -7.11
C VAL A 28 6.63 12.90 -6.95
N LEU A 29 7.81 12.30 -6.78
CA LEU A 29 9.09 13.01 -6.69
C LEU A 29 10.20 12.24 -7.45
N PRO A 30 10.43 12.54 -8.74
CA PRO A 30 11.46 11.89 -9.55
C PRO A 30 12.89 12.22 -9.06
N GLY A 31 13.83 11.30 -9.26
CA GLY A 31 15.25 11.54 -9.04
C GLY A 31 15.70 11.48 -7.57
N VAL A 32 14.82 11.09 -6.65
CA VAL A 32 15.11 10.89 -5.23
C VAL A 32 14.92 9.42 -4.88
N ALA A 33 15.89 8.84 -4.18
CA ALA A 33 15.90 7.44 -3.76
C ALA A 33 16.22 7.32 -2.27
N ASP A 34 16.01 6.14 -1.69
CA ASP A 34 16.41 5.79 -0.32
C ASP A 34 16.22 6.96 0.67
N ALA A 35 14.97 7.37 0.84
CA ALA A 35 14.63 8.61 1.55
C ALA A 35 13.80 8.32 2.80
N GLY A 36 14.07 9.08 3.86
CA GLY A 36 13.20 9.16 5.03
C GLY A 36 12.18 10.28 4.87
N ALA A 37 10.98 10.09 5.43
CA ALA A 37 9.93 11.08 5.41
C ALA A 37 9.29 11.28 6.78
N VAL A 38 8.95 12.53 7.12
CA VAL A 38 8.27 12.88 8.38
C VAL A 38 7.14 13.87 8.14
N LYS A 39 6.06 13.72 8.93
CA LYS A 39 4.99 14.72 9.03
C LYS A 39 5.25 15.60 10.26
N TYR A 40 5.29 16.91 10.08
CA TYR A 40 5.43 17.88 11.17
C TYR A 40 4.56 19.11 10.90
N ASN A 41 3.73 19.49 11.88
CA ASN A 41 2.78 20.62 11.81
C ASN A 41 2.01 20.70 10.48
N GLY A 42 1.40 19.58 10.06
CA GLY A 42 0.55 19.51 8.87
C GLY A 42 1.30 19.56 7.53
N LYS A 43 2.63 19.58 7.53
CA LYS A 43 3.50 19.50 6.34
C LYS A 43 4.31 18.20 6.36
N TYR A 44 4.84 17.83 5.20
CA TYR A 44 5.64 16.64 4.97
C TYR A 44 7.01 17.03 4.47
N TYR A 45 8.04 16.35 4.97
CA TYR A 45 9.44 16.60 4.65
C TYR A 45 10.09 15.29 4.21
N ILE A 46 10.91 15.33 3.16
CA ILE A 46 11.58 14.15 2.62
C ILE A 46 12.99 14.49 2.14
N GLY A 47 13.94 13.62 2.43
CA GLY A 47 15.35 13.75 2.02
C GLY A 47 16.01 12.38 1.95
N GLY A 48 17.10 12.23 1.19
CA GLY A 48 17.72 10.92 0.97
C GLY A 48 18.80 10.91 -0.10
N VAL A 49 19.00 9.77 -0.74
CA VAL A 49 19.94 9.64 -1.85
C VAL A 49 19.55 10.60 -2.98
N PHE A 50 20.56 11.28 -3.52
CA PHE A 50 20.49 12.33 -4.53
C PHE A 50 19.95 13.69 -4.06
N THR A 51 19.57 13.85 -2.78
CA THR A 51 19.24 15.17 -2.24
C THR A 51 20.45 15.90 -1.65
N ASN A 52 21.56 15.19 -1.38
CA ASN A 52 22.80 15.76 -0.84
C ASN A 52 22.59 16.65 0.40
N GLY A 53 21.76 16.18 1.33
CA GLY A 53 21.46 16.93 2.57
C GLY A 53 20.36 17.97 2.43
N ASP A 54 19.68 18.05 1.27
CA ASP A 54 18.49 18.86 1.10
C ASP A 54 17.21 18.11 1.44
N PHE A 55 16.19 18.83 1.92
CA PHE A 55 14.83 18.35 2.13
C PHE A 55 13.83 19.01 1.17
N TYR A 56 12.94 18.21 0.60
CA TYR A 56 11.74 18.67 -0.10
C TYR A 56 10.56 18.80 0.88
N ILE A 57 9.64 19.72 0.58
CA ILE A 57 8.48 20.03 1.43
C ILE A 57 7.19 19.83 0.63
N SER A 58 6.19 19.20 1.23
CA SER A 58 4.84 19.04 0.65
C SER A 58 3.75 19.29 1.69
N LYS A 59 2.56 19.68 1.22
CA LYS A 59 1.34 19.79 2.05
C LYS A 59 0.38 18.61 1.84
N ASP A 60 0.60 17.82 0.80
CA ASP A 60 -0.36 16.82 0.32
C ASP A 60 0.28 15.49 -0.11
N LEU A 61 1.59 15.31 0.10
CA LEU A 61 2.42 14.17 -0.32
C LEU A 61 2.63 14.03 -1.84
N VAL A 62 1.92 14.81 -2.65
CA VAL A 62 1.94 14.70 -4.11
C VAL A 62 2.77 15.82 -4.72
N ASN A 63 2.55 17.05 -4.26
CA ASN A 63 3.21 18.24 -4.79
C ASN A 63 4.38 18.61 -3.87
N TRP A 64 5.59 18.39 -4.36
CA TRP A 64 6.83 18.70 -3.66
C TRP A 64 7.46 20.00 -4.16
N GLY A 65 7.82 20.89 -3.21
CA GLY A 65 8.39 22.21 -3.49
C GLY A 65 9.86 22.16 -3.91
N THR A 66 10.50 23.34 -3.96
CA THR A 66 11.96 23.43 -4.15
C THR A 66 12.66 22.93 -2.88
N PRO A 67 13.72 22.11 -2.99
CA PRO A 67 14.40 21.60 -1.82
C PRO A 67 15.18 22.70 -1.08
N VAL A 68 15.33 22.52 0.23
CA VAL A 68 16.07 23.42 1.13
C VAL A 68 17.24 22.63 1.72
N HIS A 69 18.46 23.18 1.66
CA HIS A 69 19.63 22.55 2.25
C HIS A 69 19.57 22.60 3.78
N VAL A 70 19.59 21.44 4.44
CA VAL A 70 19.41 21.34 5.89
C VAL A 70 20.65 20.81 6.62
N VAL A 71 21.49 20.02 5.96
CA VAL A 71 22.66 19.40 6.58
C VAL A 71 23.79 19.23 5.59
N SER A 72 25.02 19.48 6.03
CA SER A 72 26.22 19.03 5.33
C SER A 72 26.98 18.03 6.20
N MET A 73 27.60 17.03 5.58
CA MET A 73 28.56 16.15 6.24
C MET A 73 29.74 16.98 6.76
N ASP A 74 29.84 17.10 8.08
CA ASP A 74 30.88 17.89 8.76
C ASP A 74 31.32 17.18 10.05
N ASN A 75 32.16 16.15 9.87
CA ASN A 75 32.70 15.36 10.97
C ASN A 75 34.20 15.05 10.84
N ASP A 76 34.75 14.52 11.94
CA ASP A 76 36.16 14.20 12.10
C ASP A 76 36.51 12.73 11.85
N TRP A 77 35.52 11.84 11.92
CA TRP A 77 35.74 10.40 11.81
C TRP A 77 35.85 9.91 10.35
N THR A 78 35.24 10.58 9.37
CA THR A 78 35.47 10.32 7.94
C THR A 78 36.19 11.48 7.23
N LYS A 79 36.97 11.17 6.19
CA LYS A 79 37.75 12.14 5.40
C LYS A 79 37.79 11.71 3.92
N GLY A 80 38.13 12.64 3.03
CA GLY A 80 38.23 12.37 1.59
C GLY A 80 36.86 12.22 0.93
N SER A 81 36.75 11.40 -0.11
CA SER A 81 35.50 11.23 -0.87
C SER A 81 34.36 10.53 -0.09
N GLY A 82 34.67 9.92 1.06
CA GLY A 82 33.68 9.32 1.96
C GLY A 82 33.07 10.31 2.96
N ALA A 83 33.37 11.61 2.85
CA ALA A 83 32.94 12.65 3.80
C ALA A 83 32.09 13.76 3.16
N GLY A 84 31.64 13.59 1.90
CA GLY A 84 30.78 14.55 1.23
C GLY A 84 29.29 14.24 1.37
N ASP A 85 28.44 15.23 1.10
CA ASP A 85 26.97 15.12 1.20
C ASP A 85 26.37 14.06 0.27
N ASN A 86 27.08 13.71 -0.80
CA ASN A 86 26.73 12.60 -1.68
C ASN A 86 26.86 11.22 -0.99
N GLN A 87 27.29 11.17 0.27
CA GLN A 87 27.27 9.98 1.14
C GLN A 87 26.11 9.98 2.12
N ILE A 88 25.19 10.95 2.08
CA ILE A 88 23.94 10.91 2.83
C ILE A 88 22.96 9.98 2.10
N HIS A 89 22.81 8.74 2.59
CA HIS A 89 21.92 7.73 2.01
C HIS A 89 20.60 7.61 2.80
N ALA A 90 20.00 6.41 2.83
CA ALA A 90 18.81 6.07 3.61
C ALA A 90 18.86 6.69 5.00
N ASN A 91 17.82 7.44 5.33
CA ASN A 91 17.72 8.24 6.54
C ASN A 91 16.36 8.11 7.19
N ASP A 92 16.27 8.60 8.41
CA ASP A 92 15.05 8.72 9.19
C ASP A 92 15.07 10.01 10.01
N MET A 93 13.88 10.58 10.24
CA MET A 93 13.70 11.89 10.85
C MET A 93 12.71 11.80 12.02
N PHE A 94 13.10 12.38 13.15
CA PHE A 94 12.34 12.25 14.39
C PHE A 94 12.30 13.57 15.15
N TYR A 95 11.12 13.99 15.60
CA TYR A 95 10.95 15.18 16.44
C TYR A 95 10.67 14.80 17.89
N LEU A 96 11.39 15.41 18.83
CA LEU A 96 11.19 15.20 20.27
C LEU A 96 11.48 16.48 21.06
N ASN A 97 10.50 16.95 21.83
CA ASN A 97 10.66 18.03 22.80
C ASN A 97 11.38 19.29 22.25
N GLY A 98 11.07 19.69 21.02
CA GLY A 98 11.65 20.89 20.39
C GLY A 98 12.97 20.66 19.64
N ASP A 99 13.45 19.42 19.58
CA ASP A 99 14.61 19.02 18.80
C ASP A 99 14.20 18.11 17.65
N PHE A 100 14.78 18.36 16.48
CA PHE A 100 14.72 17.48 15.33
C PHE A 100 16.00 16.64 15.28
N HIS A 101 15.82 15.35 15.12
CA HIS A 101 16.87 14.35 15.01
C HIS A 101 16.84 13.77 13.59
N LEU A 102 17.99 13.80 12.93
CA LEU A 102 18.20 13.20 11.62
C LEU A 102 19.22 12.07 11.77
N TYR A 103 18.86 10.88 11.33
CA TYR A 103 19.76 9.73 11.27
C TYR A 103 19.95 9.32 9.83
N TRP A 104 21.17 9.05 9.38
CA TRP A 104 21.39 8.56 8.03
C TRP A 104 22.51 7.54 7.94
N SER A 105 22.47 6.76 6.88
CA SER A 105 23.54 5.87 6.48
C SER A 105 24.60 6.67 5.73
N VAL A 106 25.85 6.62 6.19
CA VAL A 106 27.03 6.91 5.36
C VAL A 106 27.44 5.61 4.71
N ASN A 107 27.41 5.55 3.38
CA ASN A 107 27.55 4.29 2.64
C ASN A 107 28.62 4.37 1.53
N TYR A 108 29.88 4.60 1.93
CA TYR A 108 31.01 4.72 1.02
C TYR A 108 31.87 3.44 0.97
N TRP A 109 31.98 2.86 -0.24
CA TRP A 109 32.72 1.61 -0.52
C TRP A 109 34.00 1.82 -1.36
N GLY A 110 34.48 3.06 -1.50
CA GLY A 110 35.61 3.37 -2.37
C GLY A 110 36.99 3.14 -1.74
N LYS A 111 38.04 3.47 -2.51
CA LYS A 111 39.42 3.03 -2.25
C LYS A 111 40.10 3.71 -1.07
N ASP A 112 39.68 4.92 -0.70
CA ASP A 112 40.40 5.76 0.27
C ASP A 112 39.96 5.53 1.73
N LYS A 113 38.97 4.64 1.96
CA LYS A 113 38.50 4.02 3.22
C LYS A 113 37.11 3.39 2.98
N HIS A 114 36.74 2.31 3.67
CA HIS A 114 35.33 1.91 3.76
C HIS A 114 34.68 2.64 4.94
N ALA A 115 33.60 3.39 4.69
CA ALA A 115 32.82 4.07 5.72
C ALA A 115 31.36 3.63 5.58
N VAL A 116 30.91 2.77 6.50
CA VAL A 116 29.56 2.20 6.52
C VAL A 116 29.00 2.33 7.93
N HIS A 117 28.34 3.45 8.20
CA HIS A 117 27.95 3.85 9.56
C HIS A 117 26.60 4.55 9.57
N ILE A 118 25.93 4.48 10.71
CA ILE A 118 24.79 5.33 11.05
C ILE A 118 25.30 6.54 11.78
N VAL A 119 24.85 7.71 11.33
CA VAL A 119 25.19 9.01 11.90
C VAL A 119 23.93 9.63 12.50
N HIS A 120 24.11 10.46 13.52
CA HIS A 120 23.04 11.24 14.14
C HIS A 120 23.41 12.73 14.11
N ALA A 121 22.50 13.55 13.59
CA ALA A 121 22.56 15.00 13.70
C ALA A 121 21.29 15.54 14.36
N GLN A 122 21.39 16.74 14.94
CA GLN A 122 20.29 17.43 15.59
C GLN A 122 20.18 18.89 15.16
N GLY A 123 18.96 19.42 15.15
CA GLY A 123 18.64 20.81 14.82
C GLY A 123 17.41 21.31 15.58
N LYS A 124 17.24 22.64 15.64
CA LYS A 124 16.08 23.30 16.30
C LYS A 124 14.93 23.61 15.34
N ASP A 125 15.16 23.45 14.05
CA ASP A 125 14.20 23.67 12.97
C ASP A 125 14.25 22.45 12.05
N ILE A 126 13.10 22.04 11.52
CA ILE A 126 12.98 20.94 10.55
C ILE A 126 13.76 21.23 9.26
N LEU A 127 13.99 22.51 8.95
CA LEU A 127 14.82 22.94 7.82
C LEU A 127 16.28 23.22 8.22
N GLY A 128 16.68 22.80 9.42
CA GLY A 128 18.05 22.89 9.89
C GLY A 128 18.50 24.31 10.28
N PRO A 129 19.82 24.54 10.42
CA PRO A 129 20.88 23.58 10.13
C PRO A 129 20.89 22.44 11.16
N TYR A 130 21.12 21.21 10.68
CA TYR A 130 21.42 20.07 11.53
C TYR A 130 22.94 19.97 11.76
N THR A 131 23.33 19.52 12.95
CA THR A 131 24.73 19.33 13.33
C THR A 131 24.94 18.03 14.08
N GLU A 132 26.02 17.31 13.78
CA GLU A 132 26.44 16.13 14.54
C GLU A 132 26.88 16.56 15.95
N PRO A 133 26.25 16.07 17.03
CA PRO A 133 26.60 16.45 18.40
C PRO A 133 28.02 15.99 18.79
N ASP A 134 28.44 14.83 18.30
CA ASP A 134 29.79 14.29 18.45
C ASP A 134 30.39 14.05 17.06
N LYS A 135 31.34 14.90 16.68
CA LYS A 135 32.03 14.80 15.38
C LYS A 135 33.11 13.72 15.34
N THR A 136 33.50 13.17 16.48
CA THR A 136 34.66 12.29 16.58
C THR A 136 34.33 10.82 16.37
N THR A 137 33.05 10.46 16.43
CA THR A 137 32.56 9.09 16.24
C THR A 137 31.20 9.07 15.54
N TRP A 138 30.85 7.92 14.98
CA TRP A 138 29.51 7.60 14.48
C TRP A 138 28.65 6.95 15.58
N MET A 139 27.34 6.83 15.35
CA MET A 139 26.36 6.33 16.34
C MET A 139 26.33 4.79 16.41
N ASP A 140 26.22 4.11 15.28
CA ASP A 140 26.37 2.65 15.18
C ASP A 140 27.04 2.29 13.84
N ASN A 141 27.59 1.09 13.77
CA ASN A 141 28.13 0.52 12.55
C ASN A 141 27.01 -0.18 11.78
N ARG A 142 26.97 0.01 10.45
CA ARG A 142 25.99 -0.47 9.43
C ARG A 142 25.00 0.61 8.92
N ILE A 143 23.81 0.25 8.41
CA ILE A 143 22.95 1.10 7.55
C ILE A 143 21.45 1.04 7.93
N ASP A 144 20.65 1.84 7.23
CA ASP A 144 19.19 1.94 7.23
C ASP A 144 18.59 2.18 8.63
N PRO A 145 18.92 3.30 9.28
CA PRO A 145 18.35 3.64 10.58
C PRO A 145 16.84 3.91 10.46
N MET A 146 16.06 3.44 11.43
CA MET A 146 14.67 3.84 11.63
C MET A 146 14.35 3.90 13.12
N VAL A 147 13.80 5.01 13.60
CA VAL A 147 13.44 5.23 15.00
C VAL A 147 11.93 5.12 15.19
N PHE A 148 11.53 4.23 16.10
CA PHE A 148 10.15 4.04 16.52
C PHE A 148 9.97 4.49 17.97
N LYS A 149 8.91 5.26 18.23
CA LYS A 149 8.46 5.66 19.57
C LYS A 149 7.21 4.86 19.93
N ASP A 150 7.28 4.05 20.98
CA ASP A 150 6.13 3.27 21.48
C ASP A 150 5.23 4.12 22.39
N ASP A 151 4.07 3.56 22.77
CA ASP A 151 3.02 4.27 23.52
C ASP A 151 3.46 4.78 24.90
N ASP A 152 4.52 4.21 25.48
CA ASP A 152 5.13 4.64 26.74
C ASP A 152 6.20 5.73 26.56
N GLY A 153 6.41 6.20 25.33
CA GLY A 153 7.45 7.17 24.96
C GLY A 153 8.82 6.54 24.73
N GLN A 154 8.97 5.23 24.93
CA GLN A 154 10.24 4.54 24.74
C GLN A 154 10.64 4.52 23.26
N LEU A 155 11.87 4.95 22.99
CA LEU A 155 12.46 4.93 21.66
C LEU A 155 13.18 3.60 21.37
N TYR A 156 13.06 3.13 20.15
CA TYR A 156 13.76 1.97 19.60
C TYR A 156 14.33 2.35 18.23
N MET A 157 15.59 2.02 17.98
CA MET A 157 16.17 2.11 16.64
C MET A 157 16.22 0.73 16.00
N TYR A 158 15.83 0.64 14.75
CA TYR A 158 16.07 -0.47 13.86
C TYR A 158 17.17 -0.12 12.87
N MET A 159 17.91 -1.12 12.44
CA MET A 159 19.03 -0.99 11.51
C MET A 159 19.27 -2.32 10.79
N VAL A 160 20.06 -2.26 9.74
CA VAL A 160 20.50 -3.44 8.99
C VAL A 160 21.90 -3.82 9.42
N ARG A 161 22.20 -5.12 9.55
CA ARG A 161 23.56 -5.63 9.74
C ARG A 161 23.88 -6.75 8.76
N PHE A 162 25.15 -6.78 8.34
CA PHE A 162 25.68 -7.79 7.42
C PHE A 162 26.20 -8.99 8.20
N THR A 163 25.37 -10.02 8.37
CA THR A 163 25.72 -11.25 9.11
C THR A 163 25.38 -12.51 8.33
N ASP A 164 24.14 -12.64 7.83
CA ASP A 164 23.70 -13.68 6.89
C ASP A 164 23.02 -12.99 5.71
N GLY A 165 23.85 -12.36 4.87
CA GLY A 165 23.38 -11.28 4.01
C GLY A 165 22.96 -10.05 4.84
N ASN A 166 21.96 -9.31 4.37
CA ASN A 166 21.40 -8.19 5.13
C ASN A 166 20.32 -8.73 6.09
N THR A 167 20.44 -8.34 7.36
CA THR A 167 19.53 -8.79 8.43
C THR A 167 19.09 -7.58 9.25
N ILE A 168 17.86 -7.60 9.76
CA ILE A 168 17.29 -6.48 10.52
C ILE A 168 17.50 -6.69 12.01
N TRP A 169 17.98 -5.66 12.70
CA TRP A 169 18.24 -5.63 14.14
C TRP A 169 17.51 -4.45 14.77
N GLY A 170 17.06 -4.62 16.00
CA GLY A 170 16.42 -3.58 16.80
C GLY A 170 17.16 -3.34 18.11
N ARG A 171 17.13 -2.12 18.63
CA ARG A 171 17.83 -1.75 19.86
C ARG A 171 17.06 -0.69 20.62
N LYS A 172 16.88 -0.90 21.93
CA LYS A 172 16.27 0.09 22.83
C LYS A 172 17.20 1.29 22.99
N MET A 173 16.65 2.50 22.93
CA MET A 173 17.39 3.75 23.08
C MET A 173 17.22 4.33 24.49
N LYS A 174 18.28 4.93 25.03
CA LYS A 174 18.24 5.68 26.30
C LYS A 174 17.87 7.15 26.06
N SER A 175 18.32 7.69 24.95
CA SER A 175 18.02 9.03 24.44
C SER A 175 18.12 8.96 22.91
N PRO A 176 17.71 10.00 22.17
CA PRO A 176 17.92 10.03 20.72
C PRO A 176 19.38 9.78 20.28
N ALA A 177 20.37 10.12 21.10
CA ALA A 177 21.79 9.96 20.77
C ALA A 177 22.46 8.71 21.40
N GLU A 178 21.79 7.96 22.28
CA GLU A 178 22.42 6.90 23.08
C GLU A 178 21.55 5.64 23.18
N PHE A 179 22.16 4.46 23.10
CA PHE A 179 21.48 3.18 23.29
C PHE A 179 21.48 2.70 24.76
N SER A 180 20.46 1.92 25.15
CA SER A 180 20.31 1.43 26.53
C SER A 180 20.57 -0.07 26.75
N GLY A 181 21.05 -0.80 25.73
CA GLY A 181 21.24 -2.25 25.78
C GLY A 181 21.95 -2.79 24.54
N GLU A 182 22.05 -4.10 24.38
CA GLU A 182 22.63 -4.73 23.18
C GLU A 182 21.60 -4.82 22.03
N PRO A 183 22.04 -4.84 20.76
CA PRO A 183 21.15 -5.02 19.62
C PRO A 183 20.57 -6.44 19.58
N VAL A 184 19.30 -6.55 19.17
CA VAL A 184 18.54 -7.81 19.06
C VAL A 184 18.21 -8.08 17.60
N CYS A 185 18.68 -9.21 17.06
CA CYS A 185 18.33 -9.66 15.72
C CYS A 185 16.83 -9.90 15.66
N GLN A 186 16.15 -9.25 14.71
CA GLN A 186 14.73 -9.47 14.46
C GLN A 186 14.58 -10.64 13.48
N PHE A 187 15.15 -10.52 12.27
CA PHE A 187 15.16 -11.60 11.29
C PHE A 187 16.14 -11.35 10.13
N ALA A 188 16.44 -12.42 9.39
CA ALA A 188 17.10 -12.42 8.09
C ALA A 188 16.08 -12.75 6.98
N SER A 189 16.47 -12.66 5.70
CA SER A 189 15.67 -13.17 4.59
C SER A 189 15.40 -14.66 4.75
N LEU A 190 14.20 -15.11 4.42
CA LEU A 190 13.87 -16.53 4.45
C LEU A 190 14.38 -17.25 3.18
N PRO A 191 15.22 -18.30 3.33
CA PRO A 191 15.59 -19.15 2.20
C PRO A 191 14.38 -19.82 1.56
N ASP A 192 14.46 -20.07 0.27
CA ASP A 192 13.46 -20.81 -0.52
C ASP A 192 12.07 -20.14 -0.57
N THR A 193 12.02 -18.83 -0.36
CA THR A 193 10.80 -18.02 -0.48
C THR A 193 11.01 -16.87 -1.47
N TRP A 194 9.98 -16.03 -1.66
CA TRP A 194 10.07 -14.80 -2.44
C TRP A 194 11.15 -13.83 -1.91
N GLU A 195 11.63 -14.00 -0.67
CA GLU A 195 12.67 -13.16 -0.07
C GLU A 195 14.09 -13.49 -0.53
N THR A 196 14.28 -14.61 -1.23
CA THR A 196 15.58 -15.11 -1.70
C THR A 196 15.52 -15.58 -3.16
N MET A 197 14.90 -14.77 -4.01
CA MET A 197 14.90 -14.99 -5.46
C MET A 197 16.28 -14.67 -6.07
N ASP A 198 17.07 -13.82 -5.40
CA ASP A 198 18.47 -13.57 -5.70
C ASP A 198 19.34 -13.54 -4.41
N ASN A 199 19.82 -12.37 -4.01
CA ASN A 199 20.59 -12.11 -2.81
C ASN A 199 19.73 -12.18 -1.54
N ARG A 200 20.35 -12.65 -0.46
CA ARG A 200 19.77 -12.62 0.89
C ARG A 200 19.81 -11.21 1.46
N VAL A 201 18.82 -10.41 1.10
CA VAL A 201 18.69 -9.05 1.60
C VAL A 201 17.40 -8.95 2.41
N ALA A 202 17.51 -8.50 3.66
CA ALA A 202 16.41 -7.97 4.45
C ALA A 202 16.83 -6.59 4.97
N GLU A 203 16.21 -5.53 4.46
CA GLU A 203 16.64 -4.14 4.71
C GLU A 203 15.49 -3.13 4.70
N GLY A 204 15.81 -1.83 4.88
CA GLY A 204 14.82 -0.76 4.93
C GLY A 204 13.69 -0.98 5.93
N PRO A 205 13.96 -1.19 7.24
CA PRO A 205 12.91 -1.40 8.23
C PRO A 205 12.05 -0.15 8.42
N TRP A 206 10.73 -0.29 8.40
CA TRP A 206 9.80 0.71 8.90
C TRP A 206 8.82 0.12 9.90
N VAL A 207 8.83 0.60 11.13
CA VAL A 207 8.00 0.08 12.22
C VAL A 207 6.87 1.03 12.58
N MET A 208 5.66 0.48 12.71
CA MET A 208 4.50 1.20 13.19
C MET A 208 3.65 0.32 14.12
N LYS A 209 2.79 0.98 14.92
CA LYS A 209 1.79 0.32 15.75
C LYS A 209 0.39 0.72 15.32
N TYR A 210 -0.50 -0.26 15.19
CA TYR A 210 -1.91 -0.04 14.87
C TYR A 210 -2.78 -1.09 15.57
N ARG A 211 -3.83 -0.63 16.28
CA ARG A 211 -4.77 -1.48 17.05
C ARG A 211 -4.08 -2.55 17.91
N ASP A 212 -3.13 -2.09 18.72
CA ASP A 212 -2.32 -2.87 19.67
C ASP A 212 -1.42 -3.94 19.04
N ARG A 213 -1.09 -3.76 17.75
CA ARG A 213 -0.20 -4.66 17.02
C ARG A 213 0.94 -3.90 16.35
N TYR A 214 2.12 -4.50 16.35
CA TYR A 214 3.33 -3.94 15.74
C TYR A 214 3.52 -4.54 14.35
N TYR A 215 3.86 -3.68 13.39
CA TYR A 215 4.13 -4.03 12.01
C TYR A 215 5.50 -3.51 11.63
N MET A 216 6.30 -4.33 10.96
CA MET A 216 7.53 -3.93 10.30
C MET A 216 7.36 -4.18 8.80
N MET A 217 7.34 -3.12 8.00
CA MET A 217 7.54 -3.25 6.56
C MET A 217 9.04 -3.28 6.28
N TYR A 218 9.47 -4.14 5.36
CA TYR A 218 10.88 -4.33 5.02
C TYR A 218 11.04 -4.76 3.57
N ASN A 219 12.22 -4.55 3.02
CA ASN A 219 12.59 -4.98 1.69
C ASN A 219 13.25 -6.36 1.67
N ALA A 220 13.06 -7.11 0.58
CA ALA A 220 13.82 -8.30 0.26
C ALA A 220 14.39 -8.30 -1.17
N ASN A 221 15.42 -9.13 -1.40
CA ASN A 221 16.21 -9.25 -2.64
C ASN A 221 17.13 -8.04 -2.93
N HIS A 222 17.94 -8.10 -3.99
CA HIS A 222 18.88 -7.04 -4.34
C HIS A 222 18.19 -5.86 -5.02
N THR A 223 18.50 -4.64 -4.56
CA THR A 223 17.92 -3.38 -5.04
C THR A 223 18.21 -3.03 -6.52
N SER A 224 19.07 -3.79 -7.21
CA SER A 224 19.54 -3.41 -8.55
C SER A 224 18.55 -3.86 -9.62
N THR A 225 18.37 -3.02 -10.64
CA THR A 225 17.54 -3.35 -11.80
C THR A 225 18.12 -4.48 -12.65
N GLU A 226 19.36 -4.92 -12.39
CA GLU A 226 19.94 -6.12 -13.05
C GLU A 226 19.22 -7.41 -12.65
N TRP A 227 18.65 -7.48 -11.44
CA TRP A 227 17.84 -8.60 -10.97
C TRP A 227 16.34 -8.34 -11.15
N GLY A 228 15.84 -7.20 -10.64
CA GLY A 228 14.42 -6.82 -10.76
C GLY A 228 13.47 -7.40 -9.70
N ASN A 229 14.01 -8.03 -8.65
CA ASN A 229 13.25 -8.77 -7.64
C ASN A 229 13.02 -8.01 -6.32
N TYR A 230 13.54 -6.78 -6.19
CA TYR A 230 13.42 -5.99 -4.98
C TYR A 230 11.96 -5.69 -4.66
N GLN A 231 11.50 -6.09 -3.47
CA GLN A 231 10.08 -6.06 -3.11
C GLN A 231 9.87 -5.88 -1.60
N LEU A 232 8.67 -5.44 -1.20
CA LEU A 232 8.32 -5.13 0.19
C LEU A 232 7.48 -6.24 0.81
N GLY A 233 7.85 -6.69 2.01
CA GLY A 233 7.07 -7.57 2.87
C GLY A 233 6.69 -6.92 4.19
N VAL A 234 5.89 -7.65 4.98
CA VAL A 234 5.45 -7.23 6.31
C VAL A 234 5.71 -8.34 7.31
N ALA A 235 6.20 -7.97 8.50
CA ALA A 235 6.25 -8.81 9.68
C ALA A 235 5.40 -8.21 10.81
N GLU A 236 4.69 -9.06 11.54
CA GLU A 236 3.88 -8.66 12.69
C GLU A 236 4.50 -9.15 14.00
N ALA A 237 4.36 -8.36 15.06
CA ALA A 237 4.82 -8.70 16.40
C ALA A 237 3.85 -8.20 17.49
N ASN A 238 4.06 -8.71 18.71
CA ASN A 238 3.31 -8.31 19.91
C ASN A 238 4.07 -7.31 20.79
N SER A 239 5.35 -7.06 20.49
CA SER A 239 6.16 -6.03 21.15
C SER A 239 7.25 -5.52 20.18
N PRO A 240 7.83 -4.33 20.42
CA PRO A 240 8.76 -3.69 19.49
C PRO A 240 9.97 -4.57 19.09
N LEU A 241 10.52 -5.37 20.00
CA LEU A 241 11.74 -6.15 19.74
C LEU A 241 11.50 -7.66 19.54
N THR A 242 10.29 -8.04 19.12
CA THR A 242 9.89 -9.46 18.96
C THR A 242 9.46 -9.83 17.55
N PHE A 243 9.88 -9.05 16.54
CA PHE A 243 9.69 -9.47 15.15
C PHE A 243 10.54 -10.72 14.87
N GLN A 244 9.97 -11.66 14.13
CA GLN A 244 10.63 -12.91 13.78
C GLN A 244 10.02 -13.49 12.50
N ASN A 245 10.70 -14.47 11.90
CA ASN A 245 10.26 -15.11 10.66
C ASN A 245 8.82 -15.66 10.71
N GLY A 246 8.37 -16.22 11.85
CA GLY A 246 7.00 -16.72 11.99
C GLY A 246 5.90 -15.64 11.98
N GLY A 247 6.29 -14.38 12.19
CA GLY A 247 5.39 -13.22 12.11
C GLY A 247 5.32 -12.59 10.71
N LYS A 248 6.11 -13.06 9.75
CA LYS A 248 6.11 -12.56 8.37
C LYS A 248 4.85 -13.00 7.62
N TYR A 249 4.37 -12.14 6.74
CA TYR A 249 3.42 -12.54 5.69
C TYR A 249 4.12 -13.48 4.72
N SER A 250 3.37 -14.47 4.22
CA SER A 250 3.90 -15.46 3.28
C SER A 250 4.15 -14.89 1.88
N TYR A 251 3.75 -13.65 1.62
CA TYR A 251 3.74 -13.02 0.30
C TYR A 251 4.33 -11.61 0.35
N PRO A 252 4.90 -11.11 -0.77
CA PRO A 252 5.27 -9.71 -0.91
C PRO A 252 4.02 -8.84 -0.98
N VAL A 253 4.02 -7.75 -0.23
CA VAL A 253 2.92 -6.77 -0.15
C VAL A 253 2.98 -5.77 -1.30
N VAL A 254 4.18 -5.36 -1.71
CA VAL A 254 4.41 -4.53 -2.91
C VAL A 254 5.55 -5.12 -3.71
N LEU A 255 5.31 -5.40 -4.99
CA LEU A 255 6.24 -6.06 -5.90
C LEU A 255 6.16 -5.43 -7.29
N SER A 256 7.11 -5.78 -8.15
CA SER A 256 7.15 -5.37 -9.56
C SER A 256 5.83 -5.69 -10.29
N ASN A 257 5.33 -4.75 -11.10
CA ASN A 257 4.10 -4.97 -11.87
C ASN A 257 4.27 -5.99 -13.00
N GLN A 258 5.51 -6.37 -13.33
CA GLN A 258 5.82 -7.44 -14.29
C GLN A 258 5.19 -8.77 -13.91
N THR A 259 5.15 -9.09 -12.62
CA THR A 259 4.52 -10.33 -12.13
C THR A 259 3.06 -10.38 -12.57
N SER A 260 2.31 -9.28 -12.39
CA SER A 260 0.91 -9.21 -12.80
C SER A 260 0.72 -9.24 -14.31
N LEU A 261 1.69 -8.71 -15.07
CA LEU A 261 1.68 -8.75 -16.54
C LEU A 261 1.82 -10.20 -17.02
N GLU A 262 2.81 -10.94 -16.50
CA GLU A 262 3.10 -12.32 -16.87
C GLU A 262 2.04 -13.32 -16.39
N GLU A 263 1.42 -13.07 -15.23
CA GLU A 263 0.38 -13.97 -14.70
C GLU A 263 -0.97 -13.82 -15.41
N ASN A 264 -1.27 -12.65 -15.98
CA ASN A 264 -2.61 -12.33 -16.49
C ASN A 264 -2.72 -12.28 -18.02
N TYR A 265 -1.59 -12.08 -18.71
CA TYR A 265 -1.55 -11.89 -20.16
C TYR A 265 -0.58 -12.86 -20.82
N VAL A 266 -1.00 -13.42 -21.96
CA VAL A 266 -0.25 -14.44 -22.67
C VAL A 266 0.87 -13.79 -23.48
N ASP A 267 2.12 -14.23 -23.29
CA ASP A 267 3.23 -13.92 -24.18
C ASP A 267 3.09 -14.71 -25.49
N LEU A 268 2.62 -14.04 -26.54
CA LEU A 268 2.36 -14.59 -27.87
C LEU A 268 3.64 -15.10 -28.57
N LEU A 269 4.83 -14.69 -28.12
CA LEU A 269 6.08 -15.18 -28.68
C LEU A 269 6.44 -16.56 -28.12
N ARG A 270 6.06 -16.87 -26.88
CA ARG A 270 6.35 -18.17 -26.25
C ARG A 270 5.21 -19.16 -26.45
N TYR A 271 3.98 -18.67 -26.39
CA TYR A 271 2.78 -19.50 -26.35
C TYR A 271 1.91 -19.30 -27.59
N GLY A 272 2.11 -20.17 -28.58
CA GLY A 272 1.26 -20.26 -29.78
C GLY A 272 0.36 -21.49 -29.75
N LYS A 273 0.38 -22.28 -30.83
CA LYS A 273 -0.25 -23.62 -30.84
C LYS A 273 0.44 -24.62 -29.91
N ALA A 274 1.73 -24.38 -29.66
CA ALA A 274 2.57 -25.11 -28.72
C ALA A 274 3.46 -24.08 -27.99
N TYR A 275 4.11 -24.52 -26.92
CA TYR A 275 5.20 -23.77 -26.31
C TYR A 275 6.43 -23.84 -27.24
N GLU A 276 6.86 -22.70 -27.74
CA GLU A 276 8.00 -22.56 -28.63
C GLU A 276 8.77 -21.31 -28.20
N PRO A 277 9.78 -21.41 -27.32
CA PRO A 277 10.50 -20.24 -26.82
C PRO A 277 11.59 -19.75 -27.78
N TYR A 278 11.94 -20.55 -28.81
CA TYR A 278 13.10 -20.28 -29.65
C TYR A 278 12.85 -19.21 -30.72
N PHE A 279 13.88 -18.41 -30.95
CA PHE A 279 14.04 -17.45 -32.04
C PHE A 279 15.05 -18.02 -33.04
N ALA A 280 14.81 -17.75 -34.33
CA ALA A 280 15.83 -17.92 -35.35
C ALA A 280 16.81 -16.75 -35.27
N TYR A 281 18.13 -16.97 -35.33
CA TYR A 281 19.12 -15.90 -35.25
C TYR A 281 20.35 -16.06 -36.14
N MET A 282 20.99 -14.93 -36.44
CA MET A 282 22.32 -14.83 -37.06
C MET A 282 23.14 -13.69 -36.43
N GLU A 283 24.45 -13.82 -36.50
CA GLU A 283 25.43 -12.82 -36.01
C GLU A 283 26.13 -12.09 -37.18
N GLU A 284 25.69 -12.38 -38.40
CA GLU A 284 26.09 -11.72 -39.64
C GLU A 284 24.86 -11.10 -40.30
N GLN A 285 25.07 -10.00 -41.03
CA GLN A 285 23.98 -9.23 -41.62
C GLN A 285 23.18 -10.09 -42.62
N PRO A 286 21.85 -10.23 -42.46
CA PRO A 286 21.04 -10.96 -43.41
C PRO A 286 20.88 -10.22 -44.74
N GLU A 287 20.87 -10.99 -45.84
CA GLU A 287 20.57 -10.48 -47.17
C GLU A 287 19.06 -10.33 -47.42
N GLY A 288 18.68 -9.40 -48.31
CA GLY A 288 17.30 -9.25 -48.79
C GLY A 288 16.29 -8.74 -47.73
N ASN A 289 15.01 -9.02 -47.97
CA ASN A 289 13.89 -8.51 -47.16
C ASN A 289 13.58 -9.44 -45.96
N TRP A 290 14.58 -9.76 -45.15
CA TRP A 290 14.50 -10.74 -44.07
C TRP A 290 13.43 -10.44 -43.00
N MET A 291 12.99 -9.18 -42.88
CA MET A 291 11.93 -8.75 -41.95
C MET A 291 10.52 -9.17 -42.39
N GLN A 292 10.34 -9.67 -43.62
CA GLN A 292 9.04 -10.05 -44.16
C GLN A 292 8.63 -11.49 -43.76
N PRO A 293 7.31 -11.78 -43.66
CA PRO A 293 6.83 -13.11 -43.28
C PRO A 293 7.18 -14.26 -44.24
N ASP A 294 7.38 -13.97 -45.53
CA ASP A 294 7.68 -14.96 -46.58
C ASP A 294 9.18 -15.29 -46.72
N TYR A 295 10.05 -14.61 -45.96
CA TYR A 295 11.50 -14.88 -46.01
C TYR A 295 11.86 -16.25 -45.40
N ASN A 296 12.68 -17.01 -46.13
CA ASN A 296 13.17 -18.33 -45.71
C ASN A 296 14.39 -18.21 -44.78
N ALA A 297 14.21 -18.45 -43.49
CA ALA A 297 15.29 -18.48 -42.48
C ALA A 297 15.63 -19.89 -42.01
N SER A 298 15.36 -20.94 -42.80
CA SER A 298 15.68 -22.32 -42.42
C SER A 298 17.16 -22.58 -42.11
N GLY A 299 18.08 -21.75 -42.62
CA GLY A 299 19.52 -21.82 -42.33
C GLY A 299 19.98 -21.05 -41.10
N TRP A 300 19.09 -20.35 -40.38
CA TRP A 300 19.46 -19.58 -39.19
C TRP A 300 19.63 -20.48 -37.97
N LYS A 301 20.47 -20.08 -37.02
CA LYS A 301 20.59 -20.76 -35.72
C LYS A 301 19.28 -20.62 -34.95
N LYS A 302 19.05 -21.48 -33.94
CA LYS A 302 17.91 -21.38 -33.02
C LYS A 302 18.40 -21.18 -31.59
N GLY A 303 17.76 -20.28 -30.85
CA GLY A 303 18.10 -19.97 -29.46
C GLY A 303 16.92 -19.37 -28.71
N GLU A 304 16.82 -19.62 -27.41
CA GLU A 304 15.79 -19.02 -26.55
C GLU A 304 16.04 -17.51 -26.37
N SER A 305 14.97 -16.74 -26.20
CA SER A 305 15.05 -15.29 -25.92
C SER A 305 15.78 -15.00 -24.61
N GLY A 306 16.33 -13.80 -24.46
CA GLY A 306 17.34 -13.51 -23.44
C GLY A 306 18.74 -13.78 -23.99
N PHE A 307 19.07 -13.11 -25.10
CA PHE A 307 20.39 -13.20 -25.71
C PHE A 307 21.37 -12.37 -24.89
N ALA A 308 22.25 -13.03 -24.16
CA ALA A 308 23.07 -12.40 -23.13
C ALA A 308 24.54 -12.82 -23.21
N SER A 309 25.44 -11.90 -22.82
CA SER A 309 26.89 -12.19 -22.71
C SER A 309 27.28 -12.90 -21.41
N LYS A 310 26.40 -12.93 -20.42
CA LYS A 310 26.62 -13.60 -19.13
C LYS A 310 25.27 -13.89 -18.47
N ASP A 311 25.24 -14.91 -17.61
CA ASP A 311 24.10 -15.19 -16.76
C ASP A 311 24.09 -14.26 -15.55
N VAL A 312 22.89 -13.90 -15.09
CA VAL A 312 22.65 -13.19 -13.83
C VAL A 312 21.69 -14.06 -13.03
N GLU A 313 22.26 -14.94 -12.22
CA GLU A 313 21.50 -15.91 -11.42
C GLU A 313 20.40 -15.21 -10.60
N GLY A 314 19.19 -15.75 -10.66
CA GLY A 314 18.01 -15.21 -9.98
C GLY A 314 17.33 -14.02 -10.68
N SER A 315 17.90 -13.45 -11.73
CA SER A 315 17.30 -12.28 -12.40
C SER A 315 15.96 -12.60 -13.08
N THR A 316 14.99 -11.69 -12.91
CA THR A 316 13.72 -11.64 -13.65
C THR A 316 13.74 -10.65 -14.81
N THR A 317 14.79 -9.84 -14.93
CA THR A 317 14.91 -8.78 -15.95
C THR A 317 16.01 -9.07 -16.97
N ARG A 318 16.97 -9.94 -16.63
CA ARG A 318 18.16 -10.26 -17.44
C ARG A 318 18.42 -11.75 -17.53
N HIS A 319 17.40 -12.49 -17.96
CA HIS A 319 17.50 -13.93 -18.17
C HIS A 319 18.47 -14.26 -19.32
N LEU A 320 19.39 -15.20 -19.10
CA LEU A 320 20.18 -15.83 -20.16
C LEU A 320 19.43 -17.04 -20.72
N GLY A 321 18.89 -16.90 -21.93
CA GLY A 321 18.37 -18.00 -22.74
C GLY A 321 19.37 -18.46 -23.81
N THR A 322 20.05 -17.52 -24.47
CA THR A 322 21.08 -17.83 -25.47
C THR A 322 22.34 -16.99 -25.24
N GLU A 323 23.52 -17.60 -25.27
CA GLU A 323 24.77 -16.84 -25.18
C GLU A 323 25.03 -16.02 -26.45
N TRP A 324 25.36 -14.73 -26.30
CA TRP A 324 25.68 -13.82 -27.40
C TRP A 324 26.80 -12.83 -27.06
N GLN A 325 27.89 -12.85 -27.84
CA GLN A 325 29.12 -12.05 -27.61
C GLN A 325 29.53 -11.16 -28.79
N THR A 326 28.93 -11.33 -29.98
CA THR A 326 29.33 -10.60 -31.19
C THR A 326 28.86 -9.14 -31.18
N SER A 327 29.25 -8.34 -32.18
CA SER A 327 28.90 -6.92 -32.23
C SER A 327 27.46 -6.62 -32.63
N SER A 328 26.81 -7.58 -33.30
CA SER A 328 25.48 -7.42 -33.89
C SER A 328 24.73 -8.75 -33.87
N LEU A 329 23.41 -8.67 -33.76
CA LEU A 329 22.52 -9.81 -33.70
C LEU A 329 21.25 -9.50 -34.48
N TRP A 330 20.85 -10.44 -35.33
CA TRP A 330 19.59 -10.41 -36.05
C TRP A 330 18.73 -11.57 -35.62
N LEU A 331 17.50 -11.30 -35.19
CA LEU A 331 16.54 -12.29 -34.70
C LEU A 331 15.27 -12.29 -35.55
N ARG A 332 14.67 -13.46 -35.72
CA ARG A 332 13.33 -13.65 -36.27
C ARG A 332 12.53 -14.62 -35.42
N LYS A 333 11.31 -14.21 -35.06
CA LYS A 333 10.31 -15.06 -34.42
C LYS A 333 9.06 -15.14 -35.27
N THR A 334 8.75 -16.35 -35.74
CA THR A 334 7.45 -16.64 -36.34
C THR A 334 6.48 -17.09 -35.25
N PHE A 335 5.28 -16.49 -35.22
CA PHE A 335 4.23 -16.83 -34.26
C PHE A 335 2.85 -16.79 -34.93
N GLN A 336 1.86 -17.43 -34.32
CA GLN A 336 0.48 -17.48 -34.82
C GLN A 336 -0.47 -16.96 -33.77
N ILE A 337 -1.47 -16.23 -34.25
CA ILE A 337 -2.57 -15.68 -33.45
C ILE A 337 -3.85 -16.37 -33.90
N ASN A 338 -4.63 -16.88 -32.95
CA ASN A 338 -5.87 -17.63 -33.21
C ASN A 338 -7.14 -16.86 -32.79
N ASN A 339 -6.98 -15.65 -32.25
CA ASN A 339 -8.04 -14.79 -31.75
C ASN A 339 -7.78 -13.35 -32.17
N THR A 340 -8.82 -12.55 -32.29
CA THR A 340 -8.65 -11.11 -32.56
C THR A 340 -7.93 -10.44 -31.38
N ILE A 341 -6.77 -9.85 -31.65
CA ILE A 341 -6.04 -9.00 -30.71
C ILE A 341 -6.62 -7.59 -30.79
N LYS A 342 -7.12 -7.08 -29.65
CA LYS A 342 -7.60 -5.71 -29.53
C LYS A 342 -6.45 -4.78 -29.11
N ASN A 343 -5.79 -5.12 -28.01
CA ASN A 343 -4.59 -4.44 -27.53
C ASN A 343 -3.44 -5.43 -27.37
N ALA A 344 -2.21 -4.95 -27.61
CA ALA A 344 -0.99 -5.70 -27.31
C ALA A 344 0.12 -4.76 -26.86
N ALA A 345 1.02 -5.30 -26.03
CA ALA A 345 2.16 -4.55 -25.50
C ALA A 345 3.45 -5.35 -25.66
N LEU A 346 4.51 -4.66 -26.08
CA LEU A 346 5.84 -5.23 -26.26
C LEU A 346 6.71 -4.84 -25.06
N ARG A 347 7.15 -5.80 -24.26
CA ARG A 347 8.22 -5.57 -23.27
C ARG A 347 9.56 -5.76 -23.96
N VAL A 348 10.43 -4.77 -23.90
CA VAL A 348 11.74 -4.78 -24.57
C VAL A 348 12.82 -4.42 -23.56
N ALA A 349 13.89 -5.21 -23.52
CA ALA A 349 15.09 -4.93 -22.75
C ALA A 349 16.31 -5.11 -23.67
N HIS A 350 17.19 -4.11 -23.78
CA HIS A 350 18.39 -4.22 -24.61
C HIS A 350 19.48 -3.25 -24.14
N ASP A 351 20.75 -3.55 -24.46
CA ASP A 351 21.89 -2.72 -24.06
C ASP A 351 22.44 -1.82 -25.17
N GLY A 352 22.06 -2.04 -26.44
CA GLY A 352 22.60 -1.35 -27.61
C GLY A 352 21.56 -1.06 -28.68
N ASP A 353 21.95 -0.31 -29.72
CA ASP A 353 21.01 0.17 -30.74
C ASP A 353 20.12 -0.94 -31.29
N THR A 354 18.80 -0.76 -31.20
CA THR A 354 17.82 -1.81 -31.45
C THR A 354 16.67 -1.31 -32.31
N LYS A 355 16.30 -2.11 -33.33
CA LYS A 355 15.09 -1.92 -34.14
C LYS A 355 14.26 -3.19 -34.15
N ILE A 356 12.95 -3.03 -34.03
CA ILE A 356 11.99 -4.15 -34.06
C ILE A 356 10.95 -3.88 -35.14
N TYR A 357 10.66 -4.91 -35.91
CA TYR A 357 9.74 -4.91 -37.03
C TYR A 357 8.68 -5.99 -36.81
N LEU A 358 7.42 -5.65 -37.08
CA LEU A 358 6.29 -6.57 -37.06
C LEU A 358 5.77 -6.72 -38.49
N ASN A 359 5.89 -7.91 -39.06
CA ASN A 359 5.56 -8.20 -40.47
C ASN A 359 6.17 -7.17 -41.46
N GLY A 360 7.40 -6.73 -41.18
CA GLY A 360 8.13 -5.74 -41.98
C GLY A 360 7.86 -4.27 -41.61
N GLU A 361 6.82 -3.96 -40.84
CA GLU A 361 6.55 -2.60 -40.35
C GLU A 361 7.42 -2.32 -39.12
N ARG A 362 8.18 -1.20 -39.12
CA ARG A 362 9.04 -0.86 -37.98
C ARG A 362 8.20 -0.30 -36.83
N ILE A 363 8.21 -1.01 -35.70
CA ILE A 363 7.41 -0.65 -34.52
C ILE A 363 8.25 -0.07 -33.38
N TYR A 364 9.56 -0.31 -33.37
CA TYR A 364 10.49 0.19 -32.34
C TYR A 364 11.84 0.58 -32.96
N ASN A 365 12.46 1.65 -32.46
CA ASN A 365 13.77 2.13 -32.87
C ASN A 365 14.38 2.98 -31.74
N LYS A 366 15.37 2.45 -31.03
CA LYS A 366 16.06 3.15 -29.94
C LYS A 366 17.56 2.94 -30.02
N GLN A 367 18.30 3.96 -29.59
CA GLN A 367 19.75 3.95 -29.47
C GLN A 367 20.15 3.71 -28.02
N GLY A 368 21.26 3.00 -27.82
CA GLY A 368 21.78 2.65 -26.49
C GLY A 368 20.85 1.73 -25.70
N ALA A 369 21.11 1.59 -24.41
CA ALA A 369 20.34 0.70 -23.53
C ALA A 369 18.94 1.24 -23.24
N ASP A 370 17.96 0.36 -23.18
CA ASP A 370 16.59 0.67 -22.78
C ASP A 370 15.93 -0.54 -22.13
N TYR A 371 14.93 -0.26 -21.29
CA TYR A 371 14.05 -1.24 -20.70
C TYR A 371 12.67 -0.64 -20.54
N CYS A 372 11.72 -1.07 -21.37
CA CYS A 372 10.44 -0.38 -21.47
C CYS A 372 9.32 -1.33 -21.90
N ILE A 373 8.09 -0.82 -21.77
CA ILE A 373 6.90 -1.40 -22.37
C ILE A 373 6.30 -0.47 -23.42
N LEU A 374 6.08 -1.00 -24.61
CA LEU A 374 5.49 -0.30 -25.74
C LEU A 374 4.08 -0.83 -25.98
N ASN A 375 3.06 -0.04 -25.64
CA ASN A 375 1.69 -0.29 -26.08
C ASN A 375 1.60 -0.04 -27.60
N LEU A 376 1.20 -1.05 -28.37
CA LEU A 376 1.06 -0.92 -29.82
C LEU A 376 -0.12 -0.01 -30.17
N SER A 377 0.07 0.89 -31.13
CA SER A 377 -1.02 1.72 -31.66
C SER A 377 -2.01 0.89 -32.49
N GLU A 378 -3.24 1.38 -32.68
CA GLU A 378 -4.24 0.73 -33.53
C GLU A 378 -3.70 0.36 -34.93
N LYS A 379 -2.87 1.23 -35.52
CA LYS A 379 -2.23 0.99 -36.81
C LYS A 379 -1.26 -0.19 -36.76
N GLN A 380 -0.49 -0.33 -35.68
CA GLN A 380 0.47 -1.42 -35.51
C GLN A 380 -0.24 -2.74 -35.17
N ILE A 381 -1.34 -2.69 -34.41
CA ILE A 381 -2.21 -3.86 -34.18
C ILE A 381 -2.80 -4.37 -35.49
N ALA A 382 -3.25 -3.47 -36.38
CA ALA A 382 -3.81 -3.84 -37.69
C ALA A 382 -2.82 -4.56 -38.64
N VAL A 383 -1.52 -4.55 -38.32
CA VAL A 383 -0.48 -5.29 -39.06
C VAL A 383 -0.49 -6.78 -38.69
N LEU A 384 -1.03 -7.15 -37.53
CA LEU A 384 -1.18 -8.54 -37.11
C LEU A 384 -2.16 -9.29 -38.01
N ARG A 385 -1.80 -10.52 -38.36
CA ARG A 385 -2.57 -11.40 -39.24
C ARG A 385 -3.19 -12.52 -38.41
N ASN A 386 -4.50 -12.64 -38.43
CA ASN A 386 -5.21 -13.76 -37.79
C ASN A 386 -5.09 -15.03 -38.64
N ASP A 387 -4.96 -16.18 -37.98
CA ASP A 387 -4.88 -17.51 -38.60
C ASP A 387 -3.78 -17.66 -39.67
N ALA A 388 -2.79 -16.76 -39.65
CA ALA A 388 -1.65 -16.74 -40.55
C ALA A 388 -0.35 -16.48 -39.77
N PRO A 389 0.82 -16.91 -40.30
CA PRO A 389 2.09 -16.60 -39.66
C PRO A 389 2.35 -15.10 -39.58
N ASN A 390 2.70 -14.63 -38.40
CA ASN A 390 3.27 -13.32 -38.14
C ASN A 390 4.77 -13.48 -37.87
N VAL A 391 5.55 -12.44 -38.16
CA VAL A 391 6.99 -12.40 -37.89
C VAL A 391 7.33 -11.15 -37.09
N LEU A 392 8.00 -11.35 -35.96
CA LEU A 392 8.75 -10.31 -35.25
C LEU A 392 10.22 -10.42 -35.66
N ALA A 393 10.77 -9.36 -36.24
CA ALA A 393 12.13 -9.29 -36.72
C ALA A 393 12.90 -8.20 -35.95
N ILE A 394 14.11 -8.50 -35.52
CA ILE A 394 14.92 -7.62 -34.66
C ILE A 394 16.32 -7.50 -35.22
N GLU A 395 16.86 -6.28 -35.25
CA GLU A 395 18.30 -6.07 -35.29
C GLU A 395 18.72 -5.34 -34.02
N THR A 396 19.79 -5.81 -33.38
CA THR A 396 20.36 -5.20 -32.18
C THR A 396 21.88 -5.24 -32.23
N ASN A 397 22.51 -4.27 -31.57
CA ASN A 397 23.95 -4.15 -31.45
C ASN A 397 24.40 -4.41 -30.01
N LYS A 398 25.68 -4.77 -29.84
CA LYS A 398 26.28 -4.85 -28.52
C LYS A 398 26.13 -3.53 -27.76
N GLY A 399 25.94 -3.64 -26.45
CA GLY A 399 25.96 -2.47 -25.58
C GLY A 399 27.36 -1.95 -25.31
N SER A 400 27.42 -0.84 -24.56
CA SER A 400 28.70 -0.22 -24.18
C SER A 400 29.48 -1.02 -23.12
N ARG A 401 28.78 -1.82 -22.31
CA ARG A 401 29.36 -2.59 -21.18
C ARG A 401 29.08 -4.08 -21.29
N THR A 402 27.88 -4.45 -21.69
CA THR A 402 27.40 -5.83 -21.79
C THR A 402 26.59 -5.99 -23.07
N ASN A 403 26.39 -7.25 -23.47
CA ASN A 403 25.42 -7.62 -24.49
C ASN A 403 24.20 -8.21 -23.81
N PHE A 404 23.03 -7.64 -24.07
CA PHE A 404 21.75 -8.17 -23.64
C PHE A 404 20.64 -7.73 -24.60
N PHE A 405 19.76 -8.65 -24.95
CA PHE A 405 18.51 -8.40 -25.64
C PHE A 405 17.44 -9.42 -25.21
N ASP A 406 16.27 -8.94 -24.82
CA ASP A 406 15.07 -9.76 -24.59
C ASP A 406 13.79 -9.02 -25.01
N VAL A 407 12.78 -9.80 -25.42
CA VAL A 407 11.49 -9.28 -25.87
C VAL A 407 10.34 -10.24 -25.60
N SER A 408 9.20 -9.69 -25.16
CA SER A 408 7.91 -10.39 -25.02
C SER A 408 6.78 -9.59 -25.68
N LEU A 409 5.78 -10.28 -26.24
CA LEU A 409 4.59 -9.64 -26.82
C LEU A 409 3.33 -10.15 -26.13
N PHE A 410 2.72 -9.32 -25.29
CA PHE A 410 1.56 -9.69 -24.50
C PHE A 410 0.25 -9.40 -25.25
N ASP A 411 -0.67 -10.36 -25.29
CA ASP A 411 -2.08 -10.12 -25.62
C ASP A 411 -2.75 -9.43 -24.43
N MET A 412 -2.87 -8.10 -24.51
CA MET A 412 -3.41 -7.26 -23.44
C MET A 412 -4.94 -7.31 -23.37
N LYS A 413 -5.60 -8.06 -24.26
CA LYS A 413 -7.06 -8.14 -24.35
C LYS A 413 -7.65 -6.74 -24.52
N ASP A 414 -8.51 -6.32 -23.59
CA ASP A 414 -9.12 -4.98 -23.56
C ASP A 414 -8.30 -3.96 -22.75
N ASP A 415 -7.27 -4.40 -22.03
CA ASP A 415 -6.48 -3.54 -21.16
C ASP A 415 -5.33 -2.87 -21.93
N LYS A 416 -4.73 -1.87 -21.29
CA LYS A 416 -3.51 -1.20 -21.74
C LYS A 416 -2.44 -1.44 -20.68
N ALA A 417 -1.22 -1.75 -21.10
CA ALA A 417 -0.13 -1.96 -20.15
C ALA A 417 0.28 -0.62 -19.53
N ASP A 418 0.61 -0.64 -18.24
CA ASP A 418 1.32 0.46 -17.61
C ASP A 418 2.82 0.38 -17.91
N ASP A 419 3.56 1.44 -17.62
CA ASP A 419 5.03 1.42 -17.60
C ASP A 419 5.55 0.26 -16.73
N ILE A 420 6.78 -0.20 -16.96
CA ILE A 420 7.39 -1.21 -16.09
C ILE A 420 7.75 -0.54 -14.77
N LEU A 421 7.15 -0.97 -13.68
CA LEU A 421 7.40 -0.45 -12.35
C LEU A 421 8.08 -1.54 -11.53
N LEU A 422 9.30 -1.28 -11.08
CA LEU A 422 10.13 -2.26 -10.38
C LEU A 422 10.91 -1.65 -9.22
N THR A 423 11.46 -2.54 -8.40
CA THR A 423 12.25 -2.22 -7.20
C THR A 423 11.59 -1.28 -6.19
N PRO A 424 10.31 -1.50 -5.79
CA PRO A 424 9.73 -0.79 -4.66
C PRO A 424 10.57 -0.98 -3.39
N GLY A 425 10.98 0.10 -2.70
CA GLY A 425 11.68 -0.04 -1.43
C GLY A 425 11.94 1.23 -0.63
N GLN A 426 12.66 1.07 0.48
CA GLN A 426 12.84 2.06 1.55
C GLN A 426 11.49 2.67 1.98
N PRO A 427 10.63 1.86 2.63
CA PRO A 427 9.26 2.22 2.95
C PRO A 427 9.19 3.28 4.06
N ASN A 428 8.28 4.23 3.93
CA ASN A 428 7.86 5.14 5.00
C ASN A 428 6.32 5.15 5.05
N ILE A 429 5.72 4.87 6.21
CA ILE A 429 4.26 4.87 6.37
C ILE A 429 3.83 6.03 7.26
N LEU A 430 3.18 7.03 6.66
CA LEU A 430 2.75 8.26 7.35
C LEU A 430 1.23 8.45 7.28
N ARG A 431 0.69 9.25 8.20
CA ARG A 431 -0.69 9.72 8.11
C ARG A 431 -0.87 10.70 6.96
N GLY A 432 -1.92 10.53 6.17
CA GLY A 432 -2.32 11.45 5.11
C GLY A 432 -2.88 12.78 5.65
N PRO A 433 -3.16 13.75 4.76
CA PRO A 433 -3.55 15.11 5.16
C PRO A 433 -4.83 15.17 6.01
N ASN A 434 -5.74 14.20 5.86
CA ASN A 434 -6.96 14.14 6.66
C ASN A 434 -6.80 13.51 8.06
N GLY A 435 -5.61 12.99 8.39
CA GLY A 435 -5.33 12.32 9.67
C GLY A 435 -5.87 10.89 9.81
N PHE A 436 -6.78 10.44 8.95
CA PHE A 436 -7.31 9.06 8.96
C PHE A 436 -6.54 8.12 8.04
N GLU A 437 -6.14 8.61 6.86
CA GLU A 437 -5.45 7.79 5.89
C GLU A 437 -4.03 7.45 6.34
N TRP A 438 -3.56 6.27 5.98
CA TRP A 438 -2.17 5.84 5.97
C TRP A 438 -1.67 5.75 4.53
N TRP A 439 -0.46 6.26 4.29
CA TRP A 439 0.17 6.31 2.98
C TRP A 439 1.58 5.73 3.07
N LEU A 440 1.88 4.79 2.19
CA LEU A 440 3.22 4.27 1.96
C LEU A 440 3.92 5.20 0.98
N ILE A 441 5.07 5.73 1.36
CA ILE A 441 6.02 6.45 0.52
C ILE A 441 7.21 5.52 0.31
N TYR A 442 7.64 5.34 -0.93
CA TYR A 442 8.70 4.38 -1.27
C TYR A 442 9.35 4.77 -2.60
N MET A 443 10.60 4.36 -2.81
CA MET A 443 11.24 4.52 -4.12
C MET A 443 10.86 3.39 -5.08
N ALA A 444 10.81 3.67 -6.37
CA ALA A 444 10.78 2.64 -7.43
C ALA A 444 11.39 3.17 -8.73
N ASN A 445 11.71 2.26 -9.66
CA ASN A 445 12.09 2.58 -11.03
C ASN A 445 10.86 2.52 -11.95
N LYS A 446 10.84 3.39 -12.96
CA LYS A 446 9.89 3.37 -14.08
C LYS A 446 10.66 3.12 -15.37
N ASN A 447 10.42 2.00 -16.04
CA ASN A 447 11.19 1.61 -17.22
C ASN A 447 12.69 1.67 -16.91
N HIS A 448 13.49 2.28 -17.81
CA HIS A 448 14.93 2.53 -17.64
C HIS A 448 15.24 3.87 -16.96
N GLU A 449 14.24 4.58 -16.42
CA GLU A 449 14.47 5.85 -15.73
C GLU A 449 15.13 5.66 -14.35
N PRO A 450 15.85 6.68 -13.84
CA PRO A 450 16.31 6.70 -12.46
C PRO A 450 15.17 6.55 -11.46
N ARG A 451 15.51 6.14 -10.24
CA ARG A 451 14.53 6.00 -9.16
C ARG A 451 13.84 7.33 -8.85
N GLY A 452 12.58 7.24 -8.45
CA GLY A 452 11.82 8.34 -7.86
C GLY A 452 10.96 7.83 -6.71
N GLN A 453 10.38 8.75 -5.94
CA GLN A 453 9.45 8.43 -4.86
C GLN A 453 8.02 8.30 -5.38
N TYR A 454 7.35 7.27 -4.89
CA TYR A 454 5.98 6.86 -5.17
C TYR A 454 5.19 6.93 -3.87
N ILE A 455 3.88 7.10 -3.99
CA ILE A 455 2.98 6.89 -2.86
C ILE A 455 1.80 5.99 -3.21
N ASN A 456 1.39 5.17 -2.25
CA ASN A 456 0.21 4.29 -2.35
C ASN A 456 -0.53 4.19 -1.02
N ARG A 457 -1.84 3.94 -1.08
CA ARG A 457 -2.69 3.84 0.09
C ARG A 457 -2.37 2.57 0.89
N VAL A 458 -2.18 2.72 2.20
CA VAL A 458 -2.13 1.62 3.17
C VAL A 458 -3.48 1.49 3.85
N GLN A 459 -4.04 0.29 3.83
CA GLN A 459 -5.33 -0.03 4.45
C GLN A 459 -5.15 -1.11 5.51
N PHE A 460 -6.15 -1.27 6.36
CA PHE A 460 -6.21 -2.34 7.35
C PHE A 460 -7.51 -3.13 7.22
N PHE A 461 -7.39 -4.41 6.90
CA PHE A 461 -8.51 -5.36 6.95
C PHE A 461 -8.61 -5.90 8.37
N ASP A 462 -9.34 -5.17 9.20
CA ASP A 462 -9.22 -5.21 10.66
C ASP A 462 -7.78 -4.95 11.14
N LYS A 463 -6.99 -6.00 11.35
CA LYS A 463 -5.59 -5.94 11.79
C LYS A 463 -4.61 -6.46 10.74
N THR A 464 -5.06 -6.71 9.50
CA THR A 464 -4.15 -7.11 8.40
C THR A 464 -3.76 -5.88 7.59
N LEU A 465 -2.47 -5.58 7.50
CA LEU A 465 -1.97 -4.47 6.67
C LEU A 465 -2.09 -4.87 5.19
N TYR A 466 -2.67 -3.97 4.40
CA TYR A 466 -2.84 -4.11 2.96
C TYR A 466 -2.33 -2.85 2.26
N VAL A 467 -1.75 -3.00 1.07
CA VAL A 467 -1.35 -1.87 0.21
C VAL A 467 -1.97 -2.12 -1.17
N ASP A 468 -2.43 -1.06 -1.83
CA ASP A 468 -3.06 -1.14 -3.16
C ASP A 468 -2.13 -1.68 -4.27
N GLY A 469 -0.85 -1.88 -3.95
CA GLY A 469 0.21 -2.33 -4.85
C GLY A 469 1.02 -1.17 -5.43
N ILE A 470 1.93 -1.48 -6.35
CA ILE A 470 2.67 -0.47 -7.11
C ILE A 470 1.78 0.08 -8.22
N THR A 471 1.70 1.40 -8.36
CA THR A 471 0.81 2.04 -9.34
C THR A 471 1.54 3.03 -10.23
N GLY A 472 1.07 3.13 -11.46
CA GLY A 472 1.45 4.14 -12.45
C GLY A 472 0.20 4.72 -13.13
N PRO A 473 0.41 5.56 -14.16
CA PRO A 473 -0.68 6.29 -14.80
C PRO A 473 -1.76 5.42 -15.46
N ASN A 474 -1.43 4.20 -15.91
CA ASN A 474 -2.39 3.30 -16.58
C ASN A 474 -2.82 2.13 -15.69
N THR A 475 -2.44 2.11 -14.41
CA THR A 475 -2.83 1.04 -13.49
C THR A 475 -4.35 1.03 -13.33
N LYS A 476 -4.97 -0.14 -13.48
CA LYS A 476 -6.43 -0.26 -13.45
C LYS A 476 -6.98 -0.05 -12.03
N GLY A 477 -8.13 0.61 -11.93
CA GLY A 477 -8.90 0.75 -10.70
C GLY A 477 -8.95 2.17 -10.15
N TYR A 478 -9.18 2.27 -8.84
CA TYR A 478 -9.34 3.52 -8.09
C TYR A 478 -8.15 3.76 -7.16
N HIS A 479 -7.23 4.64 -7.58
CA HIS A 479 -5.99 4.96 -6.88
C HIS A 479 -5.85 6.48 -6.68
N PRO A 480 -6.74 7.12 -5.91
CA PRO A 480 -6.82 8.58 -5.82
C PRO A 480 -5.58 9.18 -5.13
N GLU A 481 -5.43 10.50 -5.24
CA GLU A 481 -4.53 11.27 -4.36
C GLU A 481 -5.06 11.28 -2.91
N PRO A 482 -4.19 11.59 -1.91
CA PRO A 482 -4.59 11.70 -0.51
C PRO A 482 -5.80 12.59 -0.28
N ALA A 483 -6.74 12.11 0.53
CA ALA A 483 -7.95 12.86 0.82
C ALA A 483 -7.64 14.07 1.70
N LYS A 484 -8.29 15.19 1.39
CA LYS A 484 -8.24 16.38 2.24
C LYS A 484 -9.12 16.19 3.49
N PRO A 485 -8.79 16.86 4.60
CA PRO A 485 -9.66 16.90 5.77
C PRO A 485 -10.99 17.63 5.49
N THR A 486 -11.93 17.57 6.43
CA THR A 486 -13.12 18.45 6.41
C THR A 486 -12.70 19.91 6.47
N TYR A 487 -11.69 20.21 7.28
CA TYR A 487 -10.98 21.48 7.32
C TYR A 487 -9.52 21.23 7.71
N GLY A 488 -8.59 21.90 7.04
CA GLY A 488 -7.18 21.83 7.39
C GLY A 488 -6.49 23.17 7.13
N ASP A 489 -5.53 23.49 7.97
CA ASP A 489 -4.85 24.78 7.93
C ASP A 489 -3.40 24.65 8.41
N THR A 490 -2.47 25.20 7.63
CA THR A 490 -1.04 25.31 7.96
C THR A 490 -0.64 26.77 8.15
N PHE A 491 -1.64 27.66 8.20
CA PHE A 491 -1.56 29.11 8.35
C PHE A 491 -0.62 29.86 7.38
N ASP A 492 -0.09 29.20 6.35
CA ASP A 492 0.64 29.84 5.25
C ASP A 492 -0.25 30.81 4.42
N ASP A 493 -1.58 30.71 4.54
CA ASP A 493 -2.54 31.63 3.92
C ASP A 493 -3.49 32.21 4.98
N ALA A 494 -3.26 33.46 5.37
CA ALA A 494 -4.08 34.18 6.33
C ALA A 494 -5.56 34.33 5.92
N SER A 495 -5.91 34.09 4.64
CA SER A 495 -7.31 34.09 4.19
C SER A 495 -8.15 32.99 4.84
N LEU A 496 -7.52 31.94 5.38
CA LEU A 496 -8.18 30.81 6.03
C LEU A 496 -8.71 31.15 7.44
N LEU A 497 -8.22 32.23 8.05
CA LEU A 497 -8.76 32.76 9.32
C LEU A 497 -10.25 33.10 9.25
N LYS A 498 -10.83 33.29 8.05
CA LYS A 498 -12.27 33.52 7.87
C LYS A 498 -13.15 32.38 8.39
N SER A 499 -12.59 31.18 8.58
CA SER A 499 -13.29 30.00 9.12
C SER A 499 -13.31 29.96 10.65
N TRP A 500 -12.54 30.85 11.28
CA TRP A 500 -12.43 30.98 12.72
C TRP A 500 -13.30 32.12 13.24
N THR A 501 -13.85 31.91 14.43
CA THR A 501 -14.54 32.94 15.21
C THR A 501 -13.77 33.14 16.52
N PHE A 502 -13.42 34.39 16.80
CA PHE A 502 -12.69 34.82 18.00
C PHE A 502 -13.55 35.81 18.82
N PRO A 503 -13.32 35.92 20.14
CA PRO A 503 -13.97 36.95 20.95
C PRO A 503 -13.73 38.37 20.44
N ALA A 504 -14.68 39.25 20.70
CA ALA A 504 -14.61 40.64 20.23
C ALA A 504 -13.42 41.38 20.87
N ASN A 505 -12.65 42.07 20.03
CA ASN A 505 -11.41 42.81 20.37
C ASN A 505 -10.15 41.96 20.57
N ASP A 506 -10.25 40.62 20.47
CA ASP A 506 -9.08 39.77 20.50
C ASP A 506 -8.25 39.91 19.22
N GLN A 507 -6.93 40.02 19.38
CA GLN A 507 -5.98 40.25 18.29
C GLN A 507 -5.24 38.96 17.91
N TRP A 508 -5.98 37.91 17.58
CA TRP A 508 -5.38 36.75 16.92
C TRP A 508 -4.84 37.12 15.55
N GLY A 509 -3.69 36.58 15.19
CA GLY A 509 -3.07 36.85 13.89
C GLY A 509 -2.14 35.73 13.47
N VAL A 510 -1.83 35.70 12.17
CA VAL A 510 -0.78 34.82 11.64
C VAL A 510 0.54 35.57 11.63
N THR A 511 1.56 34.99 12.25
CA THR A 511 2.96 35.48 12.20
C THR A 511 3.84 34.30 11.81
N ASP A 512 4.70 34.49 10.79
CA ASP A 512 5.64 33.47 10.30
C ASP A 512 5.01 32.09 9.98
N GLY A 513 3.76 32.10 9.49
CA GLY A 513 3.03 30.87 9.14
C GLY A 513 2.40 30.16 10.35
N GLU A 514 2.29 30.83 11.49
CA GLU A 514 1.70 30.28 12.72
C GLU A 514 0.54 31.17 13.20
N LEU A 515 -0.53 30.58 13.71
CA LEU A 515 -1.58 31.32 14.41
C LEU A 515 -1.11 31.62 15.84
N VAL A 516 -0.96 32.90 16.19
CA VAL A 516 -0.36 33.31 17.46
C VAL A 516 -1.33 34.06 18.37
N TRP A 517 -1.16 33.83 19.68
CA TRP A 517 -1.69 34.65 20.75
C TRP A 517 -0.54 35.11 21.65
N GLN A 518 -0.30 36.42 21.67
CA GLN A 518 0.85 37.03 22.34
C GLN A 518 0.48 37.83 23.60
N ASN A 519 -0.82 37.97 23.89
CA ASN A 519 -1.31 38.69 25.06
C ASN A 519 -1.26 37.80 26.31
N GLN A 520 -1.32 38.43 27.49
CA GLN A 520 -1.35 37.70 28.79
C GLN A 520 -2.76 37.26 29.20
N GLU A 521 -3.79 37.78 28.51
CA GLU A 521 -5.20 37.49 28.81
C GLU A 521 -5.62 36.15 28.20
N SER A 522 -6.65 35.53 28.78
CA SER A 522 -7.23 34.30 28.22
C SER A 522 -8.05 34.61 26.97
N SER A 523 -7.93 33.76 25.95
CA SER A 523 -8.70 33.86 24.72
C SER A 523 -8.93 32.47 24.11
N TYR A 524 -9.81 32.40 23.11
CA TYR A 524 -10.07 31.19 22.36
C TYR A 524 -10.45 31.49 20.91
N GLY A 525 -10.30 30.49 20.04
CA GLY A 525 -10.76 30.51 18.66
C GLY A 525 -11.54 29.25 18.35
N LEU A 526 -12.72 29.40 17.72
CA LEU A 526 -13.58 28.28 17.34
C LEU A 526 -13.64 28.13 15.84
N LEU A 527 -13.64 26.88 15.36
CA LEU A 527 -14.00 26.60 13.97
C LEU A 527 -15.52 26.69 13.81
N ASP A 528 -16.01 27.79 13.25
CA ASP A 528 -17.44 28.12 13.21
C ASP A 528 -18.07 27.88 11.82
N LYS A 529 -17.27 27.95 10.74
CA LYS A 529 -17.76 27.75 9.36
C LYS A 529 -17.52 26.34 8.81
N VAL A 530 -17.47 25.37 9.71
CA VAL A 530 -17.30 23.95 9.39
C VAL A 530 -18.52 23.16 9.87
N GLN A 531 -18.78 22.01 9.25
CA GLN A 531 -19.84 21.13 9.73
C GLN A 531 -19.46 20.59 11.12
N SER A 532 -20.34 20.77 12.11
CA SER A 532 -20.21 20.15 13.42
C SER A 532 -20.42 18.63 13.32
N GLY A 533 -19.75 17.89 14.20
CA GLY A 533 -19.73 16.43 14.15
C GLY A 533 -20.00 15.78 15.50
N THR A 534 -20.60 14.60 15.47
CA THR A 534 -20.68 13.72 16.63
C THR A 534 -19.42 12.89 16.78
N SER A 535 -18.74 12.58 15.66
CA SER A 535 -17.47 11.85 15.65
C SER A 535 -16.48 12.49 14.66
N TYR A 536 -15.25 12.70 15.11
CA TYR A 536 -14.18 13.30 14.30
C TYR A 536 -12.80 13.05 14.89
N LEU A 537 -11.79 13.25 14.04
CA LEU A 537 -10.41 13.49 14.43
C LEU A 537 -10.12 14.99 14.36
N PHE A 538 -9.51 15.54 15.42
CA PHE A 538 -8.97 16.89 15.46
C PHE A 538 -7.49 16.87 15.87
N GLU A 539 -6.62 17.45 15.06
CA GLU A 539 -5.18 17.55 15.31
C GLU A 539 -4.77 19.02 15.31
N ALA A 540 -3.88 19.41 16.23
CA ALA A 540 -3.24 20.72 16.24
C ALA A 540 -1.84 20.63 16.87
N GLY A 541 -0.87 21.25 16.21
CA GLY A 541 0.40 21.63 16.83
C GLY A 541 0.18 22.80 17.78
N VAL A 542 0.68 22.68 19.00
CA VAL A 542 0.54 23.65 20.09
C VAL A 542 1.92 23.95 20.66
N ASN A 543 2.38 25.18 20.52
CA ASN A 543 3.51 25.71 21.26
C ASN A 543 2.97 26.59 22.39
N ALA A 544 3.02 26.10 23.63
CA ALA A 544 2.46 26.77 24.81
C ALA A 544 3.54 27.12 25.82
N THR A 545 3.62 28.40 26.21
CA THR A 545 4.54 28.84 27.28
C THR A 545 3.97 28.65 28.69
N ASN A 546 2.65 28.55 28.83
CA ASN A 546 1.99 28.19 30.09
C ASN A 546 0.69 27.39 29.87
N GLU A 547 -0.49 27.93 30.18
CA GLU A 547 -1.76 27.20 30.05
C GLU A 547 -2.41 27.46 28.68
N ALA A 548 -2.28 26.52 27.74
CA ALA A 548 -2.92 26.59 26.42
C ALA A 548 -3.13 25.19 25.82
N GLY A 549 -3.98 25.09 24.80
CA GLY A 549 -4.23 23.83 24.12
C GLY A 549 -5.41 23.86 23.15
N VAL A 550 -6.10 22.73 23.06
CA VAL A 550 -7.21 22.52 22.13
C VAL A 550 -8.55 22.49 22.84
N ILE A 551 -9.55 23.09 22.21
CA ILE A 551 -10.94 22.85 22.55
C ILE A 551 -11.34 21.58 21.81
N ALA A 552 -11.33 20.46 22.53
CA ALA A 552 -11.64 19.13 22.02
C ALA A 552 -13.12 18.99 21.62
N TYR A 553 -14.01 19.79 22.23
CA TYR A 553 -15.42 19.87 21.89
C TYR A 553 -15.99 21.22 22.32
N TRP A 554 -16.72 21.88 21.43
CA TRP A 554 -17.52 23.06 21.73
C TRP A 554 -18.91 22.93 21.15
N LYS A 555 -19.92 23.13 22.00
CA LYS A 555 -21.30 23.39 21.58
C LYS A 555 -21.68 24.83 21.91
N ASP A 556 -21.43 25.24 23.15
CA ASP A 556 -21.72 26.57 23.68
C ASP A 556 -20.91 26.82 24.97
N ALA A 557 -21.04 28.01 25.56
CA ALA A 557 -20.32 28.40 26.77
C ALA A 557 -20.67 27.57 28.02
N GLU A 558 -21.77 26.82 28.00
CA GLU A 558 -22.18 25.93 29.08
C GLU A 558 -21.77 24.47 28.82
N ASN A 559 -21.29 24.14 27.61
CA ASN A 559 -21.03 22.78 27.15
C ASN A 559 -19.77 22.74 26.26
N TYR A 560 -18.62 22.51 26.87
CA TYR A 560 -17.33 22.41 26.17
C TYR A 560 -16.35 21.46 26.87
N ILE A 561 -15.31 21.04 26.14
CA ILE A 561 -14.18 20.27 26.65
C ILE A 561 -12.88 20.90 26.16
N ASN A 562 -12.00 21.26 27.10
CA ASN A 562 -10.65 21.72 26.83
C ASN A 562 -9.64 20.64 27.20
N VAL A 563 -8.62 20.46 26.36
CA VAL A 563 -7.43 19.66 26.64
C VAL A 563 -6.22 20.58 26.52
N GLY A 564 -5.49 20.78 27.61
CA GLY A 564 -4.43 21.79 27.68
C GLY A 564 -3.17 21.32 28.38
N LEU A 565 -2.06 21.97 28.05
CA LEU A 565 -0.82 21.93 28.81
C LEU A 565 -0.90 22.92 29.97
N ASP A 566 -0.21 22.64 31.07
CA ASP A 566 -0.05 23.50 32.24
C ASP A 566 1.39 23.38 32.74
N SER A 567 2.21 24.38 32.37
CA SER A 567 3.63 24.41 32.70
C SER A 567 3.89 24.57 34.20
N THR A 568 2.99 25.25 34.91
CA THR A 568 3.13 25.56 36.34
C THR A 568 3.03 24.29 37.18
N ARG A 569 2.16 23.36 36.76
CA ARG A 569 2.01 22.05 37.41
C ARG A 569 2.78 20.93 36.72
N SER A 570 3.48 21.24 35.62
CA SER A 570 4.25 20.28 34.81
C SER A 570 3.39 19.09 34.32
N GLY A 571 2.24 19.40 33.72
CA GLY A 571 1.34 18.37 33.24
C GLY A 571 0.38 18.85 32.16
N TRP A 572 -0.57 17.99 31.84
CA TRP A 572 -1.69 18.30 30.96
C TRP A 572 -3.00 18.06 31.70
N TYR A 573 -4.08 18.65 31.21
CA TYR A 573 -5.39 18.56 31.84
C TYR A 573 -6.51 18.38 30.83
N LEU A 574 -7.61 17.82 31.34
CA LEU A 574 -8.90 17.79 30.69
C LEU A 574 -9.89 18.59 31.54
N GLN A 575 -10.48 19.63 30.96
CA GLN A 575 -11.53 20.43 31.60
C GLN A 575 -12.84 20.23 30.86
N THR A 576 -13.84 19.70 31.54
CA THR A 576 -15.22 19.68 31.03
C THR A 576 -16.01 20.83 31.63
N CYS A 577 -16.88 21.43 30.82
CA CYS A 577 -18.01 22.23 31.28
C CYS A 577 -19.27 21.56 30.74
N ILE A 578 -20.16 21.14 31.63
CA ILE A 578 -21.41 20.47 31.26
C ILE A 578 -22.55 21.17 31.99
N GLN A 579 -23.49 21.74 31.25
CA GLN A 579 -24.58 22.55 31.81
C GLN A 579 -24.06 23.62 32.78
N GLY A 580 -22.97 24.29 32.39
CA GLY A 580 -22.31 25.35 33.16
C GLY A 580 -21.49 24.86 34.37
N LYS A 581 -21.40 23.55 34.60
CA LYS A 581 -20.61 22.97 35.70
C LYS A 581 -19.26 22.51 35.20
N GLU A 582 -18.20 23.11 35.75
CA GLU A 582 -16.84 22.79 35.37
C GLU A 582 -16.22 21.68 36.24
N ARG A 583 -15.45 20.81 35.60
CA ARG A 583 -14.58 19.82 36.25
C ARG A 583 -13.25 19.79 35.51
N LYS A 584 -12.14 19.93 36.24
CA LYS A 584 -10.77 19.85 35.70
C LYS A 584 -10.08 18.61 36.28
N GLU A 585 -9.62 17.71 35.42
CA GLU A 585 -8.78 16.56 35.75
C GLU A 585 -7.35 16.84 35.26
N PHE A 586 -6.34 16.53 36.07
CA PHE A 586 -4.95 16.84 35.80
C PHE A 586 -4.09 15.56 35.78
N PHE A 587 -3.12 15.52 34.87
CA PHE A 587 -2.24 14.38 34.64
C PHE A 587 -0.79 14.84 34.49
N ASN A 588 0.13 14.17 35.17
CA ASN A 588 1.55 14.51 35.11
C ASN A 588 2.13 14.17 33.75
N LEU A 589 3.02 15.03 33.25
CA LEU A 589 3.87 14.74 32.10
C LEU A 589 5.20 14.12 32.56
N PRO A 590 5.95 13.46 31.67
CA PRO A 590 7.31 13.01 31.95
C PRO A 590 8.21 14.15 32.44
N GLU A 591 9.20 13.83 33.29
CA GLU A 591 10.12 14.81 33.86
C GLU A 591 10.97 15.55 32.79
N ASP A 592 11.16 14.93 31.62
CA ASP A 592 11.91 15.45 30.49
C ASP A 592 11.04 16.17 29.45
N PHE A 593 9.75 16.36 29.71
CA PHE A 593 8.84 17.13 28.85
C PHE A 593 9.22 18.63 28.83
N ILE A 594 9.29 19.24 27.64
CA ILE A 594 9.72 20.63 27.48
C ILE A 594 8.53 21.49 27.06
N PHE A 595 8.23 22.56 27.81
CA PHE A 595 7.21 23.55 27.42
C PHE A 595 7.82 24.66 26.53
N GLY A 596 6.97 25.42 25.84
CA GLY A 596 7.41 26.52 24.95
C GLY A 596 8.00 26.04 23.61
N VAL A 597 7.75 24.77 23.26
CA VAL A 597 8.04 24.16 21.96
C VAL A 597 6.77 23.47 21.45
N TYR A 598 6.75 23.07 20.19
CA TYR A 598 5.58 22.44 19.60
C TYR A 598 5.34 21.05 20.18
N HIS A 599 4.09 20.79 20.55
CA HIS A 599 3.57 19.46 20.80
C HIS A 599 2.28 19.27 20.01
N THR A 600 2.01 18.06 19.54
CA THR A 600 0.79 17.78 18.78
C THR A 600 -0.25 17.15 19.69
N PHE A 601 -1.40 17.80 19.85
CA PHE A 601 -2.60 17.14 20.37
C PHE A 601 -3.38 16.52 19.22
N THR A 602 -3.75 15.25 19.36
CA THR A 602 -4.75 14.59 18.51
C THR A 602 -5.91 14.13 19.37
N ILE A 603 -7.11 14.59 19.03
CA ILE A 603 -8.37 14.25 19.66
C ILE A 603 -9.17 13.36 18.72
N GLU A 604 -9.42 12.12 19.13
CA GLU A 604 -10.39 11.25 18.45
C GLU A 604 -11.68 11.27 19.27
N LYS A 605 -12.63 12.11 18.87
CA LYS A 605 -13.97 12.13 19.46
C LYS A 605 -14.84 11.13 18.73
N ASN A 606 -15.48 10.25 19.47
CA ASN A 606 -16.39 9.25 18.92
C ASN A 606 -17.63 9.16 19.79
N MET A 607 -18.69 9.86 19.38
CA MET A 607 -19.91 10.01 20.15
C MET A 607 -19.63 10.69 21.51
N ASP A 608 -19.93 10.03 22.61
CA ASP A 608 -19.66 10.47 23.99
C ASP A 608 -18.30 9.99 24.52
N ASN A 609 -17.50 9.31 23.70
CA ASN A 609 -16.14 8.88 24.04
C ASN A 609 -15.10 9.79 23.39
N MET A 610 -13.92 9.86 24.02
CA MET A 610 -12.80 10.65 23.53
C MET A 610 -11.47 9.97 23.82
N LYS A 611 -10.60 9.93 22.81
CA LYS A 611 -9.17 9.59 22.95
C LYS A 611 -8.32 10.84 22.79
N VAL A 612 -7.32 10.99 23.64
CA VAL A 612 -6.33 12.06 23.59
C VAL A 612 -4.95 11.45 23.35
N LEU A 613 -4.31 11.88 22.26
CA LEU A 613 -2.91 11.60 21.98
C LEU A 613 -2.10 12.88 22.11
N LEU A 614 -0.87 12.74 22.60
CA LEU A 614 0.13 13.79 22.69
C LEU A 614 1.39 13.31 21.96
N ASP A 615 1.83 14.05 20.94
CA ASP A 615 2.96 13.72 20.08
C ASP A 615 2.88 12.31 19.47
N GLY A 616 1.69 11.99 18.95
CA GLY A 616 1.40 10.75 18.22
C GLY A 616 1.23 9.50 19.09
N ILE A 617 1.36 9.58 20.41
CA ILE A 617 1.18 8.47 21.35
C ILE A 617 0.05 8.76 22.35
N PRO A 618 -0.54 7.74 23.02
CA PRO A 618 -1.53 7.96 24.07
C PRO A 618 -1.04 8.96 25.13
N ALA A 619 -1.85 9.97 25.46
CA ALA A 619 -1.47 10.97 26.45
C ALA A 619 -1.12 10.32 27.82
N PRO A 620 0.00 10.71 28.47
CA PRO A 620 0.45 10.10 29.73
C PRO A 620 -0.60 10.13 30.84
N GLY A 621 -0.65 9.07 31.64
CA GLY A 621 -1.58 8.93 32.78
C GLY A 621 -2.96 8.41 32.38
N LYS A 622 -3.64 9.06 31.42
CA LYS A 622 -4.95 8.60 30.91
C LYS A 622 -5.27 9.20 29.54
N SER A 623 -5.42 8.36 28.53
CA SER A 623 -5.72 8.81 27.16
C SER A 623 -7.16 8.56 26.71
N TRP A 624 -7.89 7.64 27.35
CA TRP A 624 -9.25 7.24 26.95
C TRP A 624 -10.29 7.66 27.99
N PHE A 625 -11.36 8.31 27.52
CA PHE A 625 -12.45 8.83 28.33
C PHE A 625 -13.79 8.38 27.77
N GLU A 626 -14.59 7.68 28.58
CA GLU A 626 -15.90 7.15 28.19
C GLU A 626 -17.02 7.98 28.80
N GLY A 627 -18.11 8.19 28.03
CA GLY A 627 -19.30 8.89 28.50
C GLY A 627 -19.02 10.31 29.00
N ILE A 628 -18.05 11.00 28.39
CA ILE A 628 -17.57 12.30 28.87
C ILE A 628 -18.56 13.44 28.58
N LEU A 629 -19.45 13.25 27.61
CA LEU A 629 -20.53 14.19 27.27
C LEU A 629 -21.89 13.57 27.61
N PRO A 630 -22.87 14.38 28.10
CA PRO A 630 -24.23 13.90 28.29
C PRO A 630 -24.92 13.72 26.94
N GLY A 631 -24.78 12.54 26.34
CA GLY A 631 -25.36 12.20 25.05
C GLY A 631 -24.46 12.53 23.86
N SER A 632 -24.91 12.11 22.67
CA SER A 632 -24.13 12.18 21.43
C SER A 632 -24.48 13.43 20.61
N GLU A 633 -24.18 14.60 21.17
CA GLU A 633 -24.39 15.88 20.49
C GLU A 633 -23.21 16.25 19.58
N ALA A 634 -23.54 16.96 18.49
CA ALA A 634 -22.55 17.45 17.55
C ALA A 634 -21.92 18.75 18.07
N GLY A 635 -20.61 18.87 17.90
CA GLY A 635 -19.85 20.08 18.25
C GLY A 635 -18.72 20.34 17.28
N VAL A 636 -18.01 21.44 17.49
CA VAL A 636 -16.84 21.84 16.72
C VAL A 636 -15.61 21.91 17.62
N PRO A 637 -14.40 21.66 17.11
CA PRO A 637 -13.19 21.89 17.87
C PRO A 637 -12.72 23.35 17.77
N GLY A 638 -11.69 23.67 18.53
CA GLY A 638 -11.07 24.99 18.54
C GLY A 638 -9.74 25.00 19.27
N LEU A 639 -9.24 26.20 19.56
CA LEU A 639 -7.97 26.45 20.25
C LEU A 639 -8.23 27.40 21.40
N PHE A 640 -7.44 27.31 22.46
CA PHE A 640 -7.53 28.24 23.57
C PHE A 640 -6.17 28.56 24.19
N VAL A 641 -6.09 29.74 24.78
CA VAL A 641 -5.02 30.15 25.68
C VAL A 641 -5.67 30.63 26.96
N LYS A 642 -5.30 30.04 28.09
CA LYS A 642 -5.79 30.43 29.41
C LYS A 642 -4.81 31.38 30.09
N GLU A 643 -3.52 31.11 29.99
CA GLU A 643 -2.45 31.93 30.56
C GLU A 643 -1.18 31.82 29.71
N GLY A 644 -0.43 32.92 29.60
CA GLY A 644 0.80 32.98 28.83
C GLY A 644 0.57 33.16 27.33
N LYS A 645 1.60 32.87 26.55
CA LYS A 645 1.61 32.97 25.09
C LYS A 645 1.51 31.59 24.44
N ALA A 646 0.91 31.53 23.26
CA ALA A 646 0.90 30.32 22.46
C ALA A 646 0.96 30.58 20.95
N ALA A 647 1.47 29.59 20.22
CA ALA A 647 1.42 29.51 18.76
C ALA A 647 0.82 28.16 18.35
N PHE A 648 0.13 28.14 17.21
CA PHE A 648 -0.58 26.97 16.70
C PHE A 648 -0.31 26.77 15.21
N ASP A 649 -0.18 25.52 14.78
CA ASP A 649 0.03 25.15 13.38
C ASP A 649 -0.49 23.72 13.10
N GLY A 650 -0.61 23.34 11.83
CA GLY A 650 -0.95 21.98 11.42
C GLY A 650 -2.34 21.53 11.84
N ILE A 651 -3.35 22.38 11.65
CA ILE A 651 -4.73 22.08 12.01
C ILE A 651 -5.31 21.04 11.06
N VAL A 652 -5.87 19.96 11.61
CA VAL A 652 -6.63 18.95 10.87
C VAL A 652 -7.94 18.70 11.58
N TYR A 653 -9.06 18.85 10.89
CA TYR A 653 -10.39 18.46 11.38
C TYR A 653 -11.07 17.59 10.33
N THR A 654 -11.32 16.33 10.67
CA THR A 654 -11.96 15.37 9.77
C THR A 654 -13.10 14.65 10.47
N LEU A 655 -14.31 14.79 9.92
CA LEU A 655 -15.49 14.07 10.40
C LEU A 655 -15.31 12.57 10.11
N GLY A 656 -15.48 11.72 11.13
CA GLY A 656 -15.19 10.29 10.98
C GLY A 656 -14.97 9.57 12.30
N PHE A 657 -14.79 8.27 12.22
CA PHE A 657 -14.46 7.39 13.34
C PHE A 657 -13.70 6.16 12.84
N ASP A 658 -12.88 5.59 13.72
CA ASP A 658 -12.17 4.33 13.55
C ASP A 658 -12.55 3.39 14.70
N ASP A 659 -13.56 2.54 14.46
CA ASP A 659 -14.19 1.68 15.45
C ASP A 659 -13.60 0.26 15.39
N TYR A 660 -13.08 -0.26 16.50
CA TYR A 660 -12.56 -1.63 16.55
C TYR A 660 -12.65 -2.26 17.95
N ASP A 661 -12.63 -3.58 18.00
CA ASP A 661 -12.67 -4.39 19.22
C ASP A 661 -13.79 -3.93 20.17
N CYS A 662 -13.46 -3.52 21.41
CA CYS A 662 -14.45 -3.00 22.37
C CYS A 662 -14.75 -1.50 22.21
N THR A 663 -14.07 -0.79 21.30
CA THR A 663 -14.17 0.66 21.10
C THR A 663 -15.13 1.03 19.96
N MET A 664 -16.38 0.58 20.05
CA MET A 664 -17.40 0.78 19.01
C MET A 664 -18.70 1.42 19.56
N PRO A 665 -18.67 2.66 20.08
CA PRO A 665 -19.84 3.29 20.70
C PRO A 665 -20.87 3.78 19.68
N GLY A 666 -22.13 3.97 20.11
CA GLY A 666 -23.14 4.74 19.37
C GLY A 666 -23.70 4.10 18.10
N TRP A 667 -23.66 2.77 17.99
CA TRP A 667 -24.32 2.02 16.93
C TRP A 667 -25.81 1.80 17.26
N GLU A 668 -26.70 2.45 16.51
CA GLU A 668 -28.14 2.38 16.71
C GLU A 668 -28.72 1.11 16.07
N CYS A 669 -29.35 0.24 16.86
CA CYS A 669 -30.02 -0.96 16.38
C CYS A 669 -31.45 -0.64 15.92
N ILE A 670 -31.69 -0.67 14.61
CA ILE A 670 -33.01 -0.42 14.02
C ILE A 670 -33.88 -1.67 14.05
N SER A 671 -33.28 -2.84 13.83
CA SER A 671 -33.91 -4.15 13.96
C SER A 671 -32.89 -5.21 14.34
N GLY A 672 -33.35 -6.32 14.93
CA GLY A 672 -32.47 -7.41 15.35
C GLY A 672 -31.78 -7.14 16.69
N LYS A 673 -30.67 -7.85 16.94
CA LYS A 673 -29.88 -7.75 18.18
C LYS A 673 -28.41 -8.00 17.90
N TYR A 674 -27.55 -7.26 18.59
CA TYR A 674 -26.10 -7.49 18.60
C TYR A 674 -25.55 -7.34 20.01
N GLU A 675 -24.35 -7.90 20.21
CA GLU A 675 -23.54 -7.78 21.41
C GLU A 675 -22.19 -7.17 21.04
N SER A 676 -21.72 -6.25 21.88
CA SER A 676 -20.34 -5.76 21.80
C SER A 676 -19.42 -6.79 22.45
N THR A 677 -18.36 -7.19 21.74
CA THR A 677 -17.39 -8.18 22.22
C THR A 677 -15.97 -7.61 22.15
N ALA A 678 -14.99 -8.34 22.68
CA ALA A 678 -13.58 -7.97 22.52
C ALA A 678 -13.08 -8.02 21.06
N LYS A 679 -13.89 -8.49 20.11
CA LYS A 679 -13.57 -8.60 18.68
C LYS A 679 -14.62 -7.91 17.80
N GLY A 680 -15.17 -6.80 18.29
CA GLY A 680 -16.17 -6.01 17.59
C GLY A 680 -17.62 -6.42 17.89
N LEU A 681 -18.53 -6.05 17.00
CA LEU A 681 -19.97 -6.26 17.13
C LEU A 681 -20.36 -7.63 16.59
N LYS A 682 -20.97 -8.48 17.43
CA LYS A 682 -21.46 -9.80 17.04
C LYS A 682 -22.99 -9.81 17.01
N VAL A 683 -23.57 -10.25 15.90
CA VAL A 683 -25.03 -10.44 15.80
C VAL A 683 -25.45 -11.67 16.60
N SER A 684 -26.48 -11.54 17.44
CA SER A 684 -26.84 -12.57 18.44
C SER A 684 -27.91 -13.58 17.98
N ASP A 685 -28.58 -13.33 16.87
CA ASP A 685 -29.58 -14.26 16.30
C ASP A 685 -29.56 -14.26 14.75
N ASN A 686 -30.41 -15.09 14.13
CA ASN A 686 -30.48 -15.20 12.66
C ASN A 686 -31.50 -14.24 12.02
N ASN A 687 -32.12 -13.35 12.80
CA ASN A 687 -33.12 -12.43 12.28
C ASN A 687 -32.45 -11.32 11.45
N LYS A 688 -33.26 -10.61 10.68
CA LYS A 688 -32.83 -9.40 10.00
C LYS A 688 -32.32 -8.37 11.02
N THR A 689 -31.03 -8.07 10.97
CA THR A 689 -30.36 -7.11 11.85
C THR A 689 -29.86 -5.92 11.06
N GLU A 690 -30.21 -4.72 11.51
CA GLU A 690 -29.86 -3.44 10.87
C GLU A 690 -29.33 -2.50 11.93
N ILE A 691 -28.09 -2.04 11.73
CA ILE A 691 -27.38 -1.21 12.72
C ILE A 691 -26.78 0.00 11.99
N LEU A 692 -27.05 1.22 12.46
CA LEU A 692 -26.67 2.46 11.78
C LEU A 692 -25.76 3.32 12.66
N LYS A 693 -24.84 4.07 12.04
CA LYS A 693 -23.98 5.04 12.73
C LYS A 693 -23.51 6.16 11.79
N GLY A 694 -23.19 7.30 12.40
CA GLY A 694 -22.39 8.37 11.80
C GLY A 694 -23.18 9.62 11.44
N ASP A 695 -22.45 10.71 11.24
CA ASP A 695 -23.00 11.99 10.78
C ASP A 695 -23.45 11.91 9.31
N MET A 696 -24.42 12.74 8.93
CA MET A 696 -24.88 12.86 7.54
C MET A 696 -23.81 13.55 6.68
N LEU A 697 -23.22 12.82 5.73
CA LEU A 697 -22.13 13.32 4.86
C LEU A 697 -22.42 13.05 3.39
N ASN A 698 -21.87 13.88 2.49
CA ASN A 698 -22.02 13.65 1.05
C ASN A 698 -20.86 12.85 0.44
N ASN A 699 -19.64 13.05 0.95
CA ASN A 699 -18.41 12.45 0.45
C ASN A 699 -17.72 11.73 1.60
N TYR A 700 -17.48 10.43 1.49
CA TYR A 700 -16.79 9.67 2.53
C TYR A 700 -16.27 8.35 2.01
N GLU A 701 -15.25 7.83 2.68
CA GLU A 701 -14.89 6.43 2.62
C GLU A 701 -15.47 5.70 3.83
N TYR A 702 -15.90 4.45 3.63
CA TYR A 702 -16.44 3.56 4.64
C TYR A 702 -15.93 2.14 4.40
N SER A 703 -15.31 1.51 5.40
CA SER A 703 -14.86 0.13 5.30
C SER A 703 -15.08 -0.63 6.61
N PHE A 704 -15.24 -1.95 6.51
CA PHE A 704 -15.34 -2.82 7.68
C PHE A 704 -14.95 -4.26 7.34
N GLN A 705 -14.48 -4.99 8.34
CA GLN A 705 -14.31 -6.44 8.27
C GLN A 705 -15.61 -7.13 8.68
N VAL A 706 -16.10 -8.06 7.87
CA VAL A 706 -17.17 -8.98 8.24
C VAL A 706 -16.60 -10.40 8.32
N SER A 707 -16.85 -11.09 9.43
CA SER A 707 -16.38 -12.45 9.70
C SER A 707 -17.53 -13.37 10.13
N ASN A 708 -17.26 -14.67 10.19
CA ASN A 708 -18.27 -15.71 10.46
C ASN A 708 -19.42 -15.71 9.44
N LEU A 709 -19.09 -15.44 8.17
CA LEU A 709 -20.07 -15.47 7.10
C LEU A 709 -20.66 -16.87 6.93
N SER A 710 -21.99 -16.91 6.81
CA SER A 710 -22.75 -18.12 6.56
C SER A 710 -22.79 -18.45 5.07
N GLU A 711 -22.76 -19.74 4.75
CA GLU A 711 -22.95 -20.25 3.38
C GLU A 711 -24.40 -20.08 2.88
N LYS A 712 -25.32 -19.64 3.73
CA LYS A 712 -26.74 -19.45 3.38
C LYS A 712 -27.29 -18.07 3.74
N GLY A 713 -26.55 -17.28 4.53
CA GLY A 713 -26.99 -15.99 5.02
C GLY A 713 -26.54 -14.82 4.15
N LEU A 714 -27.06 -13.64 4.49
CA LEU A 714 -26.65 -12.35 3.95
C LEU A 714 -25.92 -11.56 5.02
N ALA A 715 -24.78 -10.97 4.69
CA ALA A 715 -24.06 -10.08 5.61
C ALA A 715 -23.24 -9.04 4.86
N GLY A 716 -23.20 -7.82 5.39
CA GLY A 716 -22.55 -6.68 4.77
C GLY A 716 -23.05 -5.40 5.41
N GLY A 717 -23.45 -4.42 4.60
CA GLY A 717 -23.87 -3.15 5.16
C GLY A 717 -24.63 -2.23 4.21
N TYR A 718 -24.85 -1.03 4.72
CA TYR A 718 -25.40 0.11 3.99
C TYR A 718 -24.27 1.11 3.72
N PRO A 719 -23.62 1.07 2.54
CA PRO A 719 -22.72 2.13 2.12
C PRO A 719 -23.39 3.51 2.08
N VAL A 720 -24.70 3.55 1.82
CA VAL A 720 -25.52 4.77 1.78
C VAL A 720 -26.84 4.48 2.49
N TYR A 721 -27.13 5.17 3.59
CA TYR A 721 -28.43 5.12 4.25
C TYR A 721 -28.92 6.53 4.58
N ILE A 722 -30.08 6.90 4.07
CA ILE A 722 -30.77 8.14 4.41
C ILE A 722 -31.95 7.80 5.32
N ASP A 723 -32.79 6.89 4.83
CA ASP A 723 -33.96 6.36 5.51
C ASP A 723 -34.34 4.99 4.89
N LYS A 724 -35.41 4.38 5.38
CA LYS A 724 -35.95 3.09 4.89
C LYS A 724 -36.39 3.10 3.42
N ASP A 725 -36.62 4.28 2.84
CA ASP A 725 -37.12 4.48 1.49
C ASP A 725 -36.00 4.94 0.53
N ASN A 726 -34.81 5.25 1.04
CA ASN A 726 -33.67 5.78 0.29
C ASN A 726 -32.33 5.23 0.84
N TYR A 727 -31.81 4.17 0.22
CA TYR A 727 -30.55 3.55 0.61
C TYR A 727 -29.87 2.81 -0.55
N VAL A 728 -28.58 2.54 -0.39
CA VAL A 728 -27.83 1.51 -1.12
C VAL A 728 -27.35 0.47 -0.12
N LYS A 729 -27.71 -0.79 -0.35
CA LYS A 729 -27.30 -1.95 0.47
C LYS A 729 -26.35 -2.81 -0.35
N ALA A 730 -25.21 -3.19 0.23
CA ALA A 730 -24.23 -4.08 -0.37
C ALA A 730 -23.94 -5.22 0.60
N VAL A 731 -24.32 -6.45 0.22
CA VAL A 731 -24.25 -7.63 1.10
C VAL A 731 -23.69 -8.83 0.37
N ILE A 732 -22.82 -9.58 1.04
CA ILE A 732 -22.37 -10.89 0.59
C ILE A 732 -23.52 -11.87 0.80
N ASN A 733 -23.90 -12.55 -0.27
CA ASN A 733 -24.89 -13.62 -0.26
C ASN A 733 -24.17 -14.97 -0.34
N GLY A 734 -24.14 -15.69 0.78
CA GLY A 734 -23.43 -16.97 0.86
C GLY A 734 -24.00 -18.05 -0.06
N SER A 735 -25.31 -18.01 -0.35
CA SER A 735 -25.98 -19.01 -1.18
C SER A 735 -25.60 -18.89 -2.65
N THR A 736 -25.53 -17.65 -3.16
CA THR A 736 -25.19 -17.36 -4.56
C THR A 736 -23.71 -17.05 -4.76
N ARG A 737 -22.95 -16.85 -3.67
CA ARG A 737 -21.52 -16.47 -3.68
C ARG A 737 -21.27 -15.15 -4.42
N THR A 738 -22.15 -14.18 -4.17
CA THR A 738 -22.14 -12.88 -4.82
C THR A 738 -22.12 -11.75 -3.81
N LEU A 739 -21.60 -10.60 -4.23
CA LEU A 739 -21.94 -9.30 -3.65
C LEU A 739 -23.23 -8.81 -4.29
N ASP A 740 -24.32 -8.83 -3.54
CA ASP A 740 -25.61 -8.31 -3.97
C ASP A 740 -25.74 -6.84 -3.57
N VAL A 741 -25.96 -5.97 -4.55
CA VAL A 741 -26.14 -4.53 -4.36
C VAL A 741 -27.56 -4.14 -4.72
N THR A 742 -28.29 -3.55 -3.78
CA THR A 742 -29.66 -3.07 -3.96
C THR A 742 -29.73 -1.57 -3.75
N MET A 743 -30.22 -0.84 -4.76
CA MET A 743 -30.44 0.61 -4.70
C MET A 743 -31.93 0.89 -4.60
N VAL A 744 -32.34 1.62 -3.55
CA VAL A 744 -33.73 2.00 -3.29
C VAL A 744 -33.84 3.51 -3.24
N LYS A 745 -34.84 4.07 -3.93
CA LYS A 745 -35.12 5.51 -3.95
C LYS A 745 -36.64 5.72 -3.92
N ASN A 746 -37.13 6.58 -3.02
CA ASN A 746 -38.55 6.82 -2.77
C ASN A 746 -39.37 5.53 -2.55
N GLY A 747 -38.81 4.59 -1.80
CA GLY A 747 -39.45 3.31 -1.45
C GLY A 747 -39.48 2.28 -2.59
N LYS A 748 -38.91 2.60 -3.75
CA LYS A 748 -38.86 1.71 -4.91
C LYS A 748 -37.44 1.22 -5.16
N THR A 749 -37.28 -0.07 -5.42
CA THR A 749 -36.02 -0.60 -5.93
C THR A 749 -35.75 -0.02 -7.30
N LEU A 750 -34.69 0.77 -7.42
CA LEU A 750 -34.23 1.36 -8.67
C LEU A 750 -33.47 0.31 -9.48
N GLN A 751 -32.47 -0.32 -8.86
CA GLN A 751 -31.57 -1.28 -9.49
C GLN A 751 -31.16 -2.37 -8.48
N LYS A 752 -30.88 -3.56 -9.02
CA LYS A 752 -30.23 -4.66 -8.31
C LYS A 752 -29.09 -5.17 -9.16
N TYR A 753 -27.94 -5.33 -8.53
CA TYR A 753 -26.75 -5.92 -9.12
C TYR A 753 -26.33 -7.12 -8.29
N SER A 754 -25.71 -8.09 -8.94
CA SER A 754 -25.15 -9.27 -8.29
C SER A 754 -23.81 -9.54 -8.96
N PHE A 755 -22.73 -9.38 -8.19
CA PHE A 755 -21.36 -9.53 -8.67
C PHE A 755 -20.77 -10.82 -8.11
N PRO A 756 -20.22 -11.73 -8.92
CA PRO A 756 -19.59 -12.94 -8.41
C PRO A 756 -18.39 -12.60 -7.52
N LEU A 757 -18.28 -13.29 -6.38
CA LEU A 757 -17.10 -13.23 -5.51
C LEU A 757 -15.99 -14.18 -5.99
N GLU A 758 -16.31 -15.06 -6.94
CA GLU A 758 -15.37 -15.96 -7.58
C GLU A 758 -14.18 -15.16 -8.15
N CYS A 759 -12.98 -15.53 -7.74
CA CYS A 759 -11.77 -14.91 -8.24
C CYS A 759 -10.58 -15.86 -8.28
N LEU A 760 -9.74 -15.65 -9.31
CA LEU A 760 -8.45 -16.29 -9.41
C LEU A 760 -7.44 -15.51 -8.55
N LYS A 761 -6.81 -16.19 -7.59
CA LYS A 761 -5.92 -15.56 -6.61
C LYS A 761 -4.58 -16.28 -6.53
N THR A 762 -3.49 -15.53 -6.60
CA THR A 762 -2.13 -16.04 -6.37
C THR A 762 -1.85 -16.11 -4.87
N ILE A 763 -1.34 -17.25 -4.40
CA ILE A 763 -0.96 -17.47 -3.00
C ILE A 763 0.44 -18.09 -2.93
N TYR A 764 1.12 -17.79 -1.83
CA TYR A 764 2.51 -18.15 -1.59
C TYR A 764 2.62 -19.15 -0.43
N PRO A 765 3.64 -20.02 -0.42
CA PRO A 765 3.86 -20.98 0.63
C PRO A 765 4.09 -20.27 1.97
N ASP A 766 3.44 -20.77 3.02
CA ASP A 766 3.66 -20.33 4.39
C ASP A 766 4.88 -21.05 4.96
N VAL A 767 5.92 -20.27 5.25
CA VAL A 767 7.20 -20.75 5.79
C VAL A 767 7.03 -21.57 7.08
N LYS A 768 6.02 -21.28 7.90
CA LYS A 768 5.79 -22.02 9.15
C LYS A 768 5.44 -23.49 8.92
N TYR A 769 5.01 -23.82 7.70
CA TYR A 769 4.48 -25.14 7.33
C TYR A 769 5.07 -25.65 6.02
N THR A 770 6.24 -25.13 5.62
CA THR A 770 6.88 -25.47 4.35
C THR A 770 8.31 -25.95 4.59
N ASP A 771 8.72 -27.00 3.88
CA ASP A 771 10.10 -27.46 3.77
C ASP A 771 10.46 -27.81 2.31
N PHE A 772 11.55 -28.55 2.08
CA PHE A 772 12.01 -28.93 0.75
C PHE A 772 11.18 -30.04 0.09
N ILE A 773 10.36 -30.77 0.86
CA ILE A 773 9.48 -31.85 0.39
C ILE A 773 8.03 -31.38 0.29
N GLU A 774 7.55 -30.64 1.29
CA GLU A 774 6.16 -30.23 1.44
C GLU A 774 6.04 -28.70 1.36
N LYS A 775 5.18 -28.21 0.47
CA LYS A 775 4.79 -26.79 0.37
C LYS A 775 3.41 -26.60 0.98
N GLY A 776 3.35 -25.90 2.12
CA GLY A 776 2.10 -25.62 2.84
C GLY A 776 1.57 -24.22 2.52
N TYR A 777 0.27 -24.10 2.28
CA TYR A 777 -0.42 -22.83 2.00
C TYR A 777 -1.54 -22.64 3.02
N ARG A 778 -1.49 -21.58 3.82
CA ARG A 778 -2.47 -21.32 4.89
C ARG A 778 -3.37 -20.14 4.53
N PHE A 779 -4.66 -20.29 4.80
CA PHE A 779 -5.62 -19.19 4.65
C PHE A 779 -5.86 -18.50 5.99
N GLN A 780 -6.01 -17.16 5.96
CA GLN A 780 -6.37 -16.37 7.15
C GLN A 780 -7.77 -16.71 7.68
N SER A 781 -8.64 -17.19 6.80
CA SER A 781 -9.97 -17.71 7.14
C SER A 781 -10.34 -18.84 6.16
N PRO A 782 -11.22 -19.78 6.56
CA PRO A 782 -11.64 -20.87 5.68
C PRO A 782 -12.14 -20.37 4.30
N VAL A 783 -11.66 -21.03 3.26
CA VAL A 783 -11.94 -20.71 1.84
C VAL A 783 -12.64 -21.88 1.15
N TRP A 784 -13.66 -21.58 0.36
CA TRP A 784 -14.19 -22.46 -0.67
C TRP A 784 -13.43 -22.28 -1.97
N LEU A 785 -12.96 -23.37 -2.56
CA LEU A 785 -12.27 -23.38 -3.85
C LEU A 785 -12.58 -24.67 -4.64
N ASP A 786 -12.47 -24.63 -5.96
CA ASP A 786 -12.74 -25.77 -6.85
C ASP A 786 -11.71 -26.00 -7.95
N ALA A 787 -10.70 -25.12 -8.05
CA ALA A 787 -9.59 -25.31 -8.97
C ALA A 787 -8.27 -24.77 -8.42
N LEU A 788 -7.19 -25.43 -8.83
CA LEU A 788 -5.80 -25.02 -8.60
C LEU A 788 -5.13 -24.78 -9.95
N TYR A 789 -4.15 -23.88 -9.97
CA TYR A 789 -3.33 -23.60 -11.15
C TYR A 789 -1.86 -23.60 -10.78
N LEU A 790 -1.06 -24.35 -11.53
CA LEU A 790 0.39 -24.41 -11.40
C LEU A 790 1.02 -23.90 -12.68
N ASN A 791 2.08 -23.09 -12.55
CA ASN A 791 2.91 -22.75 -13.69
C ASN A 791 3.55 -24.05 -14.23
N ARG A 792 3.64 -24.16 -15.55
CA ARG A 792 4.23 -25.30 -16.24
C ARG A 792 5.75 -25.24 -16.28
N HIS A 793 6.34 -24.06 -16.07
CA HIS A 793 7.77 -23.91 -15.84
C HIS A 793 8.14 -24.33 -14.43
N ASP A 794 9.18 -25.17 -14.33
CA ASP A 794 9.82 -25.45 -13.06
C ASP A 794 10.56 -24.21 -12.54
N VAL A 795 10.45 -23.97 -11.22
CA VAL A 795 11.13 -22.85 -10.56
C VAL A 795 12.65 -23.06 -10.46
N GLY A 796 13.09 -24.31 -10.28
CA GLY A 796 14.50 -24.67 -10.14
C GLY A 796 15.22 -24.92 -11.47
N ASP A 797 14.50 -25.35 -12.52
CA ASP A 797 15.03 -25.51 -13.87
C ASP A 797 14.13 -24.84 -14.91
N LYS A 798 14.53 -23.65 -15.36
CA LYS A 798 13.74 -22.87 -16.34
C LYS A 798 13.56 -23.57 -17.69
N ASN A 799 14.41 -24.55 -18.04
CA ASN A 799 14.28 -25.34 -19.27
C ASN A 799 13.20 -26.43 -19.17
N ASP A 800 12.78 -26.77 -17.95
CA ASP A 800 11.79 -27.81 -17.70
C ASP A 800 10.39 -27.22 -17.77
N PHE A 801 9.75 -27.42 -18.92
CA PHE A 801 8.35 -27.08 -19.16
C PHE A 801 7.49 -28.34 -19.17
N ALA A 802 6.78 -28.56 -18.06
CA ALA A 802 5.96 -29.75 -17.88
C ALA A 802 4.71 -29.74 -18.76
N GLU A 803 4.31 -30.90 -19.29
CA GLU A 803 2.97 -31.07 -19.89
C GLU A 803 1.87 -30.96 -18.82
N ASN A 804 2.11 -31.57 -17.65
CA ASN A 804 1.23 -31.49 -16.50
C ASN A 804 2.03 -31.42 -15.19
N MET A 805 2.16 -30.22 -14.62
CA MET A 805 2.90 -29.96 -13.38
C MET A 805 2.30 -30.67 -12.16
N PHE A 806 0.99 -30.96 -12.15
CA PHE A 806 0.34 -31.67 -11.04
C PHE A 806 0.84 -33.10 -10.87
N ASP A 807 1.42 -33.71 -11.91
CA ASP A 807 1.90 -35.09 -11.85
C ASP A 807 3.06 -35.27 -10.86
N ARG A 808 3.77 -34.18 -10.51
CA ARG A 808 4.88 -34.17 -9.54
C ARG A 808 4.43 -34.23 -8.08
N PHE A 809 3.16 -33.98 -7.79
CA PHE A 809 2.69 -33.76 -6.42
C PHE A 809 1.60 -34.73 -5.96
N VAL A 810 1.63 -35.05 -4.67
CA VAL A 810 0.43 -35.43 -3.90
C VAL A 810 -0.15 -34.16 -3.29
N ILE A 811 -1.44 -33.92 -3.48
CA ILE A 811 -2.10 -32.69 -3.05
C ILE A 811 -3.17 -33.02 -2.03
N GLU A 812 -3.16 -32.28 -0.92
CA GLU A 812 -4.13 -32.45 0.15
C GLU A 812 -4.67 -31.10 0.62
N TYR A 813 -5.87 -31.13 1.18
CA TYR A 813 -6.51 -29.96 1.79
C TYR A 813 -6.82 -30.24 3.26
N ALA A 814 -6.70 -29.19 4.09
CA ALA A 814 -7.00 -29.26 5.51
C ALA A 814 -8.45 -28.83 5.78
N LYS A 815 -9.16 -29.59 6.60
CA LYS A 815 -10.48 -29.23 7.10
C LYS A 815 -10.67 -29.80 8.51
N ASP A 816 -11.17 -28.98 9.43
CA ASP A 816 -11.47 -29.39 10.81
C ASP A 816 -10.24 -30.05 11.51
N GLY A 817 -9.04 -29.51 11.22
CA GLY A 817 -7.77 -29.99 11.77
C GLY A 817 -7.23 -31.30 11.18
N LYS A 818 -7.83 -31.83 10.11
CA LYS A 818 -7.39 -33.05 9.42
C LYS A 818 -7.07 -32.79 7.95
N TRP A 819 -6.13 -33.56 7.40
CA TRP A 819 -5.77 -33.52 5.99
C TRP A 819 -6.52 -34.60 5.19
N TYR A 820 -6.93 -34.22 3.98
CA TYR A 820 -7.66 -35.09 3.06
C TYR A 820 -7.04 -35.00 1.66
N PRO A 821 -6.88 -36.13 0.95
CA PRO A 821 -6.40 -36.11 -0.43
C PRO A 821 -7.37 -35.33 -1.33
N LEU A 822 -6.81 -34.53 -2.22
CA LEU A 822 -7.59 -33.75 -3.18
C LEU A 822 -8.01 -34.65 -4.36
N GLY A 823 -9.10 -35.40 -4.15
CA GLY A 823 -9.99 -36.02 -5.15
C GLY A 823 -9.41 -37.05 -6.14
N GLU A 824 -9.98 -38.27 -6.14
CA GLU A 824 -9.80 -39.30 -7.19
C GLU A 824 -10.42 -38.92 -8.56
N ASN A 825 -11.33 -37.92 -8.58
CA ASN A 825 -12.04 -37.44 -9.78
C ASN A 825 -11.56 -36.05 -10.25
N SER A 826 -10.34 -35.65 -9.88
CA SER A 826 -9.76 -34.40 -10.36
C SER A 826 -9.41 -34.52 -11.86
N GLN A 827 -9.56 -33.42 -12.60
CA GLN A 827 -9.22 -33.36 -14.02
C GLN A 827 -8.21 -32.26 -14.25
N SER A 828 -7.03 -32.62 -14.76
CA SER A 828 -6.00 -31.67 -15.18
C SER A 828 -6.14 -31.35 -16.66
N GLU A 829 -5.95 -30.07 -17.00
CA GLU A 829 -5.92 -29.58 -18.38
C GLU A 829 -4.91 -28.43 -18.50
N ILE A 830 -4.55 -28.06 -19.73
CA ILE A 830 -3.85 -26.79 -19.98
C ILE A 830 -4.89 -25.67 -19.84
N ALA A 831 -4.60 -24.68 -19.00
CA ALA A 831 -5.51 -23.57 -18.74
C ALA A 831 -5.63 -22.65 -19.99
N PRO A 832 -6.66 -21.78 -20.06
CA PRO A 832 -6.75 -20.78 -21.12
C PRO A 832 -5.51 -19.89 -21.24
N HIS A 833 -4.84 -19.63 -20.11
CA HIS A 833 -3.46 -19.13 -20.14
C HIS A 833 -2.50 -20.33 -20.22
N PRO A 834 -1.81 -20.55 -21.36
CA PRO A 834 -1.09 -21.79 -21.66
C PRO A 834 0.17 -22.03 -20.82
N ALA A 835 0.63 -21.03 -20.07
CA ALA A 835 1.69 -21.14 -19.07
C ALA A 835 1.25 -21.96 -17.83
N TYR A 836 -0.04 -22.22 -17.66
CA TYR A 836 -0.57 -22.91 -16.49
C TYR A 836 -1.25 -24.22 -16.85
N ASN A 837 -1.08 -25.22 -15.98
CA ASN A 837 -2.06 -26.29 -15.87
C ASN A 837 -3.16 -25.86 -14.90
N LYS A 838 -4.38 -26.33 -15.13
CA LYS A 838 -5.53 -26.20 -14.22
C LYS A 838 -5.95 -27.58 -13.75
N LEU A 839 -6.09 -27.76 -12.44
CA LEU A 839 -6.69 -28.94 -11.83
C LEU A 839 -8.07 -28.58 -11.30
N SER A 840 -9.14 -29.15 -11.87
CA SER A 840 -10.52 -28.92 -11.45
C SER A 840 -11.03 -30.08 -10.59
N PHE A 841 -11.83 -29.78 -9.56
CA PHE A 841 -12.42 -30.77 -8.65
C PHE A 841 -13.75 -30.25 -8.07
N SER A 842 -14.48 -31.11 -7.35
CA SER A 842 -15.69 -30.68 -6.66
C SER A 842 -15.34 -29.64 -5.57
N PRO A 843 -16.10 -28.53 -5.43
CA PRO A 843 -15.78 -27.49 -4.46
C PRO A 843 -15.52 -28.04 -3.06
N VAL A 844 -14.42 -27.61 -2.44
CA VAL A 844 -14.05 -27.96 -1.06
C VAL A 844 -13.89 -26.70 -0.22
N LYS A 845 -14.28 -26.79 1.06
CA LYS A 845 -13.97 -25.78 2.07
C LYS A 845 -12.73 -26.19 2.83
N THR A 846 -11.75 -25.31 2.92
CA THR A 846 -10.45 -25.65 3.49
C THR A 846 -9.79 -24.49 4.24
N ASP A 847 -9.00 -24.85 5.25
CA ASP A 847 -8.16 -23.94 6.03
C ASP A 847 -6.73 -23.84 5.45
N ALA A 848 -6.32 -24.83 4.64
CA ALA A 848 -4.97 -24.93 4.11
C ALA A 848 -4.87 -25.92 2.95
N LEU A 849 -3.88 -25.72 2.08
CA LEU A 849 -3.47 -26.71 1.09
C LEU A 849 -2.05 -27.17 1.39
N ARG A 850 -1.69 -28.38 0.96
CA ARG A 850 -0.31 -28.82 0.90
C ARG A 850 -0.01 -29.58 -0.38
N PHE A 851 1.20 -29.39 -0.88
CA PHE A 851 1.76 -30.07 -2.04
C PHE A 851 3.00 -30.83 -1.59
N ILE A 852 2.97 -32.14 -1.72
CA ILE A 852 4.04 -33.04 -1.30
C ILE A 852 4.72 -33.56 -2.56
N ASN A 853 6.02 -33.33 -2.70
CA ASN A 853 6.79 -33.85 -3.82
C ASN A 853 6.77 -35.40 -3.80
N LYS A 854 6.39 -36.01 -4.94
CA LYS A 854 6.41 -37.47 -5.12
C LYS A 854 7.81 -38.05 -5.23
N ASP A 855 8.80 -37.26 -5.65
CA ASP A 855 10.21 -37.65 -5.71
C ASP A 855 11.09 -36.71 -4.86
N PRO A 856 11.06 -36.83 -3.52
CA PRO A 856 11.84 -35.95 -2.65
C PRO A 856 13.36 -36.05 -2.82
N GLN A 857 13.88 -36.99 -3.63
CA GLN A 857 15.31 -37.14 -3.90
C GLN A 857 15.81 -36.21 -4.99
N ASP A 858 14.92 -35.60 -5.78
CA ASP A 858 15.29 -34.61 -6.80
C ASP A 858 15.74 -33.26 -6.21
N LEU A 859 15.47 -33.05 -4.90
CA LEU A 859 15.73 -31.81 -4.16
C LEU A 859 15.18 -30.55 -4.86
N SER A 860 14.20 -30.72 -5.74
CA SER A 860 13.64 -29.69 -6.59
C SER A 860 12.44 -29.06 -5.91
N ARG A 861 12.33 -27.74 -6.00
CA ARG A 861 11.19 -27.01 -5.42
C ARG A 861 9.92 -27.18 -6.25
N HIS A 862 10.10 -27.25 -7.57
CA HIS A 862 9.08 -27.28 -8.63
C HIS A 862 8.15 -26.07 -8.69
N ILE A 863 7.67 -25.57 -7.56
CA ILE A 863 6.74 -24.44 -7.42
C ILE A 863 7.17 -23.48 -6.30
N ASP A 864 6.90 -22.19 -6.48
CA ASP A 864 7.17 -21.10 -5.53
C ASP A 864 5.90 -20.34 -5.12
N LYS A 865 4.87 -20.39 -5.97
CA LYS A 865 3.51 -19.88 -5.74
C LYS A 865 2.52 -20.67 -6.58
N ILE A 866 1.24 -20.61 -6.18
CA ILE A 866 0.14 -21.25 -6.91
C ILE A 866 -0.99 -20.26 -7.09
N ARG A 867 -1.92 -20.54 -8.02
CA ARG A 867 -3.20 -19.82 -8.06
C ARG A 867 -4.34 -20.74 -7.68
N ILE A 868 -5.34 -20.18 -7.01
CA ILE A 868 -6.57 -20.87 -6.64
C ILE A 868 -7.77 -20.17 -7.27
N ASN A 869 -8.77 -20.94 -7.67
CA ASN A 869 -10.10 -20.38 -7.94
C ASN A 869 -10.87 -20.31 -6.62
N GLU A 870 -10.82 -19.14 -5.98
CA GLU A 870 -11.49 -18.86 -4.72
C GLU A 870 -12.97 -18.52 -5.01
N LEU A 871 -13.90 -19.24 -4.40
CA LEU A 871 -15.34 -19.10 -4.64
C LEU A 871 -16.05 -18.28 -3.56
N LEU A 872 -15.67 -18.50 -2.29
CA LEU A 872 -16.26 -17.84 -1.12
C LEU A 872 -15.33 -17.99 0.09
N LYS A 873 -15.22 -16.95 0.92
CA LYS A 873 -14.53 -17.00 2.22
C LYS A 873 -15.49 -16.78 3.38
N THR A 874 -15.07 -17.15 4.59
CA THR A 874 -15.83 -16.86 5.81
C THR A 874 -15.57 -15.46 6.38
N SER A 875 -14.63 -14.72 5.79
CA SER A 875 -14.29 -13.35 6.18
C SER A 875 -13.89 -12.49 4.97
N TYR A 876 -14.42 -11.27 4.90
CA TYR A 876 -14.13 -10.29 3.84
C TYR A 876 -14.03 -8.88 4.43
N ASN A 877 -13.14 -8.08 3.84
CA ASN A 877 -13.20 -6.64 3.97
C ASN A 877 -14.15 -6.08 2.90
N ILE A 878 -15.08 -5.23 3.31
CA ILE A 878 -15.95 -4.47 2.41
C ILE A 878 -15.59 -3.00 2.55
N ARG A 879 -15.26 -2.34 1.43
CA ARG A 879 -15.01 -0.89 1.37
C ARG A 879 -15.93 -0.24 0.36
N ALA A 880 -16.36 0.97 0.67
CA ALA A 880 -17.17 1.82 -0.17
C ALA A 880 -16.63 3.25 -0.16
N VAL A 881 -16.52 3.88 -1.32
CA VAL A 881 -16.17 5.29 -1.46
C VAL A 881 -17.34 6.01 -2.11
N LYS A 882 -18.03 6.87 -1.35
CA LYS A 882 -19.05 7.77 -1.88
C LYS A 882 -18.39 9.10 -2.21
N LYS A 883 -18.35 9.46 -3.49
CA LYS A 883 -17.76 10.72 -3.96
C LYS A 883 -18.68 11.37 -4.99
N ASP A 884 -19.22 12.51 -4.60
CA ASP A 884 -20.26 13.25 -5.32
C ASP A 884 -21.46 12.35 -5.64
N ASN A 885 -21.70 12.06 -6.93
CA ASN A 885 -22.77 11.17 -7.38
C ASN A 885 -22.30 9.74 -7.66
N ASN A 886 -21.06 9.38 -7.30
CA ASN A 886 -20.50 8.05 -7.55
C ASN A 886 -20.36 7.26 -6.24
N LEU A 887 -20.55 5.95 -6.34
CA LEU A 887 -20.25 4.99 -5.31
C LEU A 887 -19.34 3.90 -5.88
N TYR A 888 -18.13 3.80 -5.36
CA TYR A 888 -17.18 2.73 -5.67
C TYR A 888 -17.27 1.66 -4.59
N LEU A 889 -17.34 0.40 -4.96
CA LEU A 889 -17.42 -0.74 -4.04
C LEU A 889 -16.23 -1.68 -4.23
N PHE A 890 -15.65 -2.13 -3.12
CA PHE A 890 -14.47 -2.98 -3.10
C PHE A 890 -14.68 -4.17 -2.16
N ILE A 891 -14.07 -5.29 -2.53
CA ILE A 891 -13.97 -6.49 -1.70
C ILE A 891 -12.49 -6.85 -1.58
N ASP A 892 -11.97 -6.90 -0.35
CA ASP A 892 -10.55 -7.15 -0.05
C ASP A 892 -9.59 -6.30 -0.90
N GLY A 893 -9.87 -5.00 -1.00
CA GLY A 893 -9.06 -4.04 -1.78
C GLY A 893 -9.34 -4.04 -3.28
N LYS A 894 -9.94 -5.10 -3.85
CA LYS A 894 -10.29 -5.17 -5.27
C LYS A 894 -11.56 -4.39 -5.57
N GLU A 895 -11.50 -3.48 -6.53
CA GLU A 895 -12.69 -2.79 -7.05
C GLU A 895 -13.63 -3.78 -7.74
N ILE A 896 -14.90 -3.78 -7.32
CA ILE A 896 -15.96 -4.64 -7.87
C ILE A 896 -16.82 -3.86 -8.86
N CYS A 897 -17.22 -2.64 -8.50
CA CYS A 897 -18.02 -1.78 -9.39
C CYS A 897 -17.99 -0.31 -8.98
N GLN A 898 -18.27 0.53 -9.97
CA GLN A 898 -18.64 1.93 -9.82
C GLN A 898 -20.12 2.10 -10.20
N LEU A 899 -20.90 2.75 -9.33
CA LEU A 899 -22.32 2.99 -9.54
C LEU A 899 -22.61 4.49 -9.49
N GLU A 900 -23.51 4.96 -10.35
CA GLU A 900 -24.09 6.31 -10.22
C GLU A 900 -25.09 6.29 -9.06
N ALA A 901 -24.65 6.79 -7.91
CA ALA A 901 -25.41 6.86 -6.67
C ALA A 901 -25.67 8.32 -6.28
N ALA A 902 -26.53 9.00 -7.06
CA ALA A 902 -27.00 10.36 -6.79
C ALA A 902 -27.97 10.41 -5.58
N TYR A 903 -27.41 10.14 -4.41
CA TYR A 903 -28.03 10.25 -3.09
C TYR A 903 -27.39 11.44 -2.35
N PRO A 904 -28.19 12.27 -1.64
CA PRO A 904 -27.68 13.41 -0.87
C PRO A 904 -26.89 12.94 0.38
N LEU A 905 -26.90 13.74 1.45
CA LEU A 905 -26.26 13.39 2.70
C LEU A 905 -26.78 12.04 3.24
N SER A 906 -25.87 11.16 3.64
CA SER A 906 -26.18 9.82 4.12
C SER A 906 -25.29 9.41 5.29
N LYS A 907 -25.82 8.48 6.09
CA LYS A 907 -25.09 7.69 7.09
C LYS A 907 -24.67 6.34 6.49
N VAL A 908 -24.01 5.54 7.32
CA VAL A 908 -23.63 4.16 7.00
C VAL A 908 -24.27 3.18 7.97
N GLY A 909 -24.22 1.90 7.63
CA GLY A 909 -24.73 0.85 8.48
C GLY A 909 -24.17 -0.53 8.20
N LEU A 910 -24.50 -1.45 9.09
CA LEU A 910 -24.24 -2.89 9.02
C LEU A 910 -25.56 -3.62 8.83
N TYR A 911 -25.52 -4.74 8.11
CA TYR A 911 -26.71 -5.53 7.77
C TYR A 911 -26.42 -7.02 7.81
N SER A 912 -27.28 -7.80 8.46
CA SER A 912 -27.30 -9.25 8.28
C SER A 912 -28.71 -9.84 8.25
N GLU A 913 -28.83 -11.02 7.66
CA GLU A 913 -30.07 -11.80 7.63
C GLU A 913 -29.74 -13.29 7.48
N GLY A 914 -30.42 -14.16 8.24
CA GLY A 914 -30.21 -15.61 8.18
C GLY A 914 -28.84 -16.08 8.67
N CYS A 915 -28.09 -15.24 9.39
CA CYS A 915 -26.77 -15.56 9.94
C CYS A 915 -26.35 -14.63 11.09
N GLN A 916 -25.28 -15.03 11.79
CA GLN A 916 -24.70 -14.34 12.95
C GLN A 916 -23.25 -13.88 12.67
N PRO A 917 -23.06 -12.91 11.77
CA PRO A 917 -21.71 -12.40 11.48
C PRO A 917 -21.16 -11.61 12.67
N ALA A 918 -19.84 -11.41 12.64
CA ALA A 918 -19.15 -10.43 13.47
C ALA A 918 -18.59 -9.31 12.57
N TYR A 919 -18.72 -8.07 13.03
CA TYR A 919 -18.19 -6.88 12.37
C TYR A 919 -17.09 -6.25 13.22
N ASN A 920 -15.93 -6.01 12.63
CA ASN A 920 -14.82 -5.35 13.31
C ASN A 920 -14.12 -4.37 12.38
N GLY A 921 -13.31 -3.49 12.97
CA GLY A 921 -12.46 -2.58 12.22
C GLY A 921 -13.22 -1.68 11.25
N VAL A 922 -14.27 -1.03 11.75
CA VAL A 922 -15.16 -0.17 10.99
C VAL A 922 -14.58 1.23 10.92
N LEU A 923 -14.10 1.62 9.75
CA LEU A 923 -13.53 2.94 9.49
C LEU A 923 -14.50 3.75 8.63
N ARG A 924 -14.76 5.00 9.02
CA ARG A 924 -15.46 5.97 8.16
C ARG A 924 -14.85 7.34 8.34
N TYR A 925 -14.60 8.04 7.25
CA TYR A 925 -14.14 9.42 7.30
C TYR A 925 -14.61 10.22 6.09
N HIS A 926 -14.82 11.51 6.31
CA HIS A 926 -15.10 12.48 5.26
C HIS A 926 -13.88 12.59 4.35
N ILE A 927 -14.12 12.54 3.04
CA ILE A 927 -13.11 12.86 2.04
C ILE A 927 -13.43 14.27 1.54
N GLY A 928 -12.58 15.23 1.91
CA GLY A 928 -12.73 16.64 1.56
C GLY A 928 -12.76 16.86 0.03
N LYS A 929 -13.23 18.04 -0.39
CA LYS A 929 -13.30 18.41 -1.80
C LYS A 929 -11.99 18.95 -2.38
#